data_AF-A0A954ZXR6-F1
#
_entry.id   AF-A0A954ZXR6-F1
#
_cell.length_a   1.000
_cell.length_b   1.000
_cell.length_c   1.000
_cell.angle_alpha   90.00
_cell.angle_beta   90.00
_cell.angle_gamma   90.00
#
_symmetry.space_group_name_H-M   'P 1'
#
loop_
_entity.id
_entity.type
_entity.pdbx_description
1 polymer ?
#
loop_
_entity_poly.entity_id
_entity_poly.type
_entity_poly.pdbx_seq_one_letter_code
_entity_poly.pdbx_strand_id
1 'polypeptide(L)'
;MSQHYRTFGLACAALLIFSFSRVQAQFVTQGPNARVEFDAVNVPNEFLSNDFSLLCWVFPQQAISGSASVLDYPGVLSVVALPTSTRVVLASSSIGSPFIADVPFPLPTNEWSLIGVSVDRANAVFRCWTHTSSGLHASNTISLAALGTQSLGPATGTFHIGADKAGTPSLQGMLGLVALRTHVLGSCDMEQMYASHDFLAPHMYTNPNPCGYMNGVDGCRWMVGHGMTAGALDGGVGGTLYTRSATVGSSVIPTNVHVYNSTFGGTSMHWHNRLRVVQPVSHVQDLVYVSHFEPPFDGFFVRPVPTDGPTEDIAGHEFAHRARQLLEGPNGLVRVVISANSRAMRFLDGDGGDAPNFLHGFLATHRSSIAGIAQRPLSLWTFPTLHTWFGFSFRQEVMRHSGTVESIMQTTTNHPCRDFSHLHTGSVGASSNGPGAGVWLFDGGLCAIKAQSEPGSLMTSDAPLVVEANYLAYPGASMLRITPERGPSQATVGTTAAPTVVPCDTSTHTHTLGSNDSVVGQVVKLEGDHTSVYAPGALLVVTTGPAFPSSGVIESVVLNGTHTSITLKHPLHATPGAGDQIATGPFEMRVYSYEFAQVASGDPNTWRGFEFAEVPGGAGAVVFSVNAYRPNVNGFIMGSVGWGGNGYQLQIDKSSPEAIVKWMKETKADIWLQVTANQFSQPPTMLAYTTFIRQALPNCDIIWAGEMSHGGGPGATQAPWHQYIIDNADNSDVIGLSSLDDPRLGTFEQQITDGMRSDTAHITARGNTIQAEVWLDLLAQYLLTPCPIADFDHNGTKNVFDYIAFGNAYAAGDLRADIDQSGTLNIFDYIAFGNNFAACQ
;
A
#
# COMPACT_ATOMS: atom_id res chain seq x y z
N MET A 1 -15.89 33.70 -33.64
CA MET A 1 -14.94 32.57 -33.72
C MET A 1 -13.80 32.80 -32.71
N SER A 2 -14.02 32.48 -31.43
CA SER A 2 -12.99 32.16 -30.41
C SER A 2 -13.61 32.25 -29.02
N GLN A 3 -14.13 31.13 -28.49
CA GLN A 3 -14.32 30.84 -27.05
C GLN A 3 -15.12 29.54 -26.79
N HIS A 4 -15.72 28.92 -27.81
CA HIS A 4 -16.46 27.65 -27.69
C HIS A 4 -15.59 26.35 -27.69
N TYR A 5 -14.31 26.42 -27.30
CA TYR A 5 -13.42 25.23 -27.28
C TYR A 5 -12.77 24.91 -25.93
N ARG A 6 -13.21 25.53 -24.83
CA ARG A 6 -12.62 25.27 -23.48
C ARG A 6 -13.39 24.26 -22.61
N THR A 7 -14.54 23.76 -23.06
CA THR A 7 -15.40 22.86 -22.25
C THR A 7 -15.54 21.44 -22.80
N PHE A 8 -14.75 21.10 -23.84
CA PHE A 8 -14.77 19.77 -24.48
C PHE A 8 -13.70 18.80 -23.94
N GLY A 9 -12.89 19.21 -22.94
CA GLY A 9 -11.65 18.51 -22.55
C GLY A 9 -11.75 17.49 -21.41
N LEU A 10 -12.70 17.64 -20.47
CA LEU A 10 -12.96 16.62 -19.44
C LEU A 10 -13.99 15.56 -19.90
N ALA A 11 -14.82 15.89 -20.89
CA ALA A 11 -15.92 15.04 -21.36
C ALA A 11 -15.50 13.79 -22.16
N CYS A 12 -14.23 13.67 -22.55
CA CYS A 12 -13.71 12.44 -23.16
C CYS A 12 -12.92 11.55 -22.18
N ALA A 13 -12.76 11.97 -20.92
CA ALA A 13 -11.95 11.27 -19.92
C ALA A 13 -12.71 10.17 -19.14
N ALA A 14 -14.01 9.97 -19.41
CA ALA A 14 -14.81 8.91 -18.76
C ALA A 14 -15.44 7.89 -19.74
N LEU A 15 -15.43 8.14 -21.05
CA LEU A 15 -16.17 7.33 -22.04
C LEU A 15 -15.31 6.55 -23.03
N LEU A 16 -14.03 6.38 -22.70
CA LEU A 16 -13.28 5.18 -23.05
C LEU A 16 -12.98 4.50 -21.72
N ILE A 17 -13.95 3.72 -21.24
CA ILE A 17 -13.71 2.61 -20.31
C ILE A 17 -12.71 1.71 -21.03
N PHE A 18 -11.44 2.01 -20.84
CA PHE A 18 -10.37 1.21 -21.35
C PHE A 18 -10.42 -0.10 -20.59
N SER A 19 -10.91 -1.14 -21.26
CA SER A 19 -10.81 -2.52 -20.81
C SER A 19 -9.34 -2.96 -20.87
N PHE A 20 -8.48 -2.38 -20.04
CA PHE A 20 -7.11 -2.86 -19.88
C PHE A 20 -7.09 -3.93 -18.79
N SER A 21 -7.06 -5.17 -19.30
CA SER A 21 -6.26 -6.30 -18.83
C SER A 21 -5.99 -6.43 -17.32
N ARG A 22 -7.01 -6.94 -16.62
CA ARG A 22 -6.89 -7.56 -15.29
C ARG A 22 -6.27 -8.97 -15.41
N VAL A 23 -4.99 -9.10 -15.78
CA VAL A 23 -4.37 -10.44 -15.95
C VAL A 23 -4.41 -11.22 -14.61
N GLN A 24 -4.48 -12.56 -14.60
CA GLN A 24 -3.86 -13.42 -13.57
C GLN A 24 -3.21 -14.63 -14.26
N ALA A 25 -1.97 -14.99 -13.88
CA ALA A 25 -1.09 -15.85 -14.67
C ALA A 25 -1.46 -17.33 -14.71
N GLN A 26 -1.42 -17.97 -15.89
CA GLN A 26 -1.55 -19.42 -16.12
C GLN A 26 -0.75 -19.88 -17.35
N PHE A 27 -0.72 -21.19 -17.62
CA PHE A 27 -0.02 -21.75 -18.78
C PHE A 27 -0.96 -21.98 -19.97
N VAL A 28 -0.60 -21.45 -21.14
CA VAL A 28 -1.22 -21.83 -22.41
C VAL A 28 -0.23 -22.59 -23.28
N THR A 29 -0.74 -23.66 -23.88
CA THR A 29 -0.01 -24.44 -24.88
C THR A 29 0.14 -23.65 -26.18
N GLN A 30 1.37 -23.51 -26.66
CA GLN A 30 1.66 -22.94 -27.99
C GLN A 30 1.78 -23.99 -29.09
N GLY A 31 1.81 -25.26 -28.71
CA GLY A 31 1.95 -26.38 -29.64
C GLY A 31 1.54 -27.71 -29.03
N PRO A 32 1.45 -28.77 -29.87
CA PRO A 32 1.00 -30.09 -29.43
C PRO A 32 1.99 -30.80 -28.49
N ASN A 33 3.22 -30.33 -28.34
CA ASN A 33 4.22 -30.94 -27.44
C ASN A 33 4.35 -30.20 -26.10
N ALA A 34 3.44 -29.26 -25.84
CA ALA A 34 3.50 -28.37 -24.69
C ALA A 34 3.38 -29.14 -23.38
N ARG A 35 4.39 -29.07 -22.51
CA ARG A 35 4.41 -29.82 -21.25
C ARG A 35 5.31 -29.23 -20.18
N VAL A 36 5.03 -29.58 -18.94
CA VAL A 36 5.89 -29.38 -17.77
C VAL A 36 6.20 -30.74 -17.15
N GLU A 37 7.46 -31.02 -16.84
CA GLU A 37 7.91 -32.25 -16.20
C GLU A 37 8.52 -31.97 -14.83
N PHE A 38 8.08 -32.69 -13.80
CA PHE A 38 8.59 -32.58 -12.43
C PHE A 38 9.28 -33.87 -12.03
N ASP A 39 10.43 -33.73 -11.36
CA ASP A 39 11.05 -34.87 -10.69
C ASP A 39 10.11 -35.44 -9.64
N ALA A 40 10.04 -36.78 -9.55
CA ALA A 40 9.16 -37.46 -8.62
C ALA A 40 9.40 -37.05 -7.15
N VAL A 41 10.62 -36.61 -6.81
CA VAL A 41 10.99 -36.11 -5.47
C VAL A 41 10.23 -34.82 -5.11
N ASN A 42 9.77 -34.05 -6.09
CA ASN A 42 9.07 -32.79 -5.87
C ASN A 42 7.58 -32.97 -5.56
N VAL A 43 7.05 -34.17 -5.73
CA VAL A 43 5.65 -34.53 -5.50
C VAL A 43 5.55 -35.40 -4.23
N PRO A 44 4.76 -35.03 -3.21
CA PRO A 44 4.77 -35.71 -1.91
C PRO A 44 4.33 -37.17 -1.97
N ASN A 45 5.19 -38.14 -1.62
CA ASN A 45 4.83 -39.56 -1.64
C ASN A 45 3.69 -39.96 -0.68
N GLU A 46 3.29 -39.08 0.24
CA GLU A 46 2.28 -39.38 1.27
C GLU A 46 0.90 -39.73 0.71
N PHE A 47 0.51 -39.22 -0.47
CA PHE A 47 -0.76 -39.57 -1.09
C PHE A 47 -0.75 -40.97 -1.74
N LEU A 48 0.42 -41.57 -1.95
CA LEU A 48 0.51 -42.93 -2.51
C LEU A 48 -0.07 -43.99 -1.56
N SER A 49 -0.13 -43.69 -0.26
CA SER A 49 -0.53 -44.63 0.79
C SER A 49 -1.74 -44.17 1.62
N ASN A 50 -2.22 -42.95 1.41
CA ASN A 50 -3.34 -42.35 2.14
C ASN A 50 -4.49 -41.99 1.21
N ASP A 51 -5.61 -41.53 1.79
CA ASP A 51 -6.67 -40.88 1.05
C ASP A 51 -6.12 -39.61 0.38
N PHE A 52 -6.55 -39.38 -0.86
CA PHE A 52 -6.17 -38.18 -1.56
C PHE A 52 -7.16 -37.78 -2.63
N SER A 53 -7.00 -36.54 -3.08
CA SER A 53 -7.67 -36.04 -4.25
C SER A 53 -6.74 -35.23 -5.14
N LEU A 54 -7.07 -35.24 -6.43
CA LEU A 54 -6.49 -34.36 -7.43
C LEU A 54 -7.61 -33.47 -7.97
N LEU A 55 -7.33 -32.18 -8.08
CA LEU A 55 -8.19 -31.21 -8.73
C LEU A 55 -7.41 -30.47 -9.80
N CYS A 56 -8.04 -30.23 -10.95
CA CYS A 56 -7.42 -29.55 -12.08
C CYS A 56 -8.42 -28.67 -12.83
N TRP A 57 -8.09 -27.39 -12.98
CA TRP A 57 -8.76 -26.50 -13.93
C TRP A 57 -8.19 -26.70 -15.34
N VAL A 58 -9.05 -26.82 -16.35
CA VAL A 58 -8.64 -26.96 -17.75
C VAL A 58 -9.57 -26.17 -18.68
N PHE A 59 -9.01 -25.57 -19.73
CA PHE A 59 -9.73 -24.86 -20.77
C PHE A 59 -9.26 -25.34 -22.15
N PRO A 60 -9.94 -26.28 -22.81
CA PRO A 60 -9.58 -26.72 -24.15
C PRO A 60 -9.92 -25.63 -25.17
N GLN A 61 -8.95 -25.18 -25.98
CA GLN A 61 -9.20 -24.23 -27.07
C GLN A 61 -9.63 -24.90 -28.39
N GLN A 62 -9.48 -26.22 -28.47
CA GLN A 62 -9.86 -27.01 -29.62
C GLN A 62 -10.67 -28.22 -29.21
N ALA A 63 -11.54 -28.67 -30.11
CA ALA A 63 -12.28 -29.90 -29.94
C ALA A 63 -11.31 -31.08 -29.83
N ILE A 64 -11.53 -31.92 -28.82
CA ILE A 64 -10.72 -33.11 -28.57
C ILE A 64 -11.07 -34.16 -29.64
N SER A 65 -10.22 -34.26 -30.67
CA SER A 65 -10.39 -35.19 -31.80
C SER A 65 -9.78 -36.57 -31.57
N GLY A 66 -8.93 -36.70 -30.56
CA GLY A 66 -8.26 -37.95 -30.17
C GLY A 66 -7.95 -37.98 -28.68
N SER A 67 -7.06 -38.88 -28.26
CA SER A 67 -6.58 -38.92 -26.88
C SER A 67 -5.63 -37.75 -26.62
N ALA A 68 -5.92 -36.92 -25.63
CA ALA A 68 -5.06 -35.82 -25.19
C ALA A 68 -4.79 -35.95 -23.69
N SER A 69 -3.51 -35.99 -23.29
CA SER A 69 -3.17 -36.06 -21.88
C SER A 69 -3.31 -34.69 -21.22
N VAL A 70 -4.03 -34.63 -20.10
CA VAL A 70 -4.12 -33.43 -19.26
C VAL A 70 -2.99 -33.44 -18.24
N LEU A 71 -2.79 -34.57 -17.56
CA LEU A 71 -1.67 -34.82 -16.67
C LEU A 71 -1.37 -36.32 -16.59
N ASP A 72 -0.12 -36.65 -16.29
CA ASP A 72 0.31 -38.03 -16.08
C ASP A 72 1.34 -38.13 -14.96
N TYR A 73 1.09 -39.01 -14.00
CA TYR A 73 2.03 -39.43 -12.98
C TYR A 73 2.35 -40.91 -13.22
N PRO A 74 3.42 -41.22 -13.98
CA PRO A 74 3.65 -42.55 -14.53
C PRO A 74 3.66 -43.63 -13.46
N GLY A 75 2.83 -44.66 -13.67
CA GLY A 75 2.68 -45.78 -12.75
C GLY A 75 1.72 -45.54 -11.58
N VAL A 76 1.16 -44.32 -11.46
CA VAL A 76 0.25 -43.94 -10.37
C VAL A 76 -1.09 -43.44 -10.90
N LEU A 77 -1.11 -42.36 -11.68
CA LEU A 77 -2.35 -41.68 -12.06
C LEU A 77 -2.22 -40.98 -13.42
N SER A 78 -3.17 -41.16 -14.33
CA SER A 78 -3.23 -40.42 -15.60
C SER A 78 -4.62 -39.82 -15.80
N VAL A 79 -4.71 -38.57 -16.27
CA VAL A 79 -5.96 -37.92 -16.68
C VAL A 79 -5.89 -37.63 -18.17
N VAL A 80 -6.82 -38.22 -18.93
CA VAL A 80 -6.82 -38.21 -20.39
C VAL A 80 -8.17 -37.71 -20.90
N ALA A 81 -8.17 -36.63 -21.67
CA ALA A 81 -9.33 -36.16 -22.40
C ALA A 81 -9.52 -37.00 -23.66
N LEU A 82 -10.74 -37.50 -23.86
CA LEU A 82 -11.16 -38.27 -25.03
C LEU A 82 -12.29 -37.53 -25.76
N PRO A 83 -12.57 -37.87 -27.04
CA PRO A 83 -13.64 -37.21 -27.80
C PRO A 83 -15.04 -37.32 -27.19
N THR A 84 -15.27 -38.29 -26.31
CA THR A 84 -16.58 -38.59 -25.72
C THR A 84 -16.59 -38.64 -24.20
N SER A 85 -15.43 -38.51 -23.55
CA SER A 85 -15.29 -38.72 -22.11
C SER A 85 -14.02 -38.10 -21.55
N THR A 86 -13.97 -37.96 -20.23
CA THR A 86 -12.73 -37.73 -19.50
C THR A 86 -12.36 -39.02 -18.78
N ARG A 87 -11.21 -39.61 -19.13
CA ARG A 87 -10.73 -40.87 -18.58
C ARG A 87 -9.67 -40.61 -17.51
N VAL A 88 -9.82 -41.29 -16.38
CA VAL A 88 -8.81 -41.32 -15.32
C VAL A 88 -8.35 -42.75 -15.10
N VAL A 89 -7.04 -42.95 -15.17
CA VAL A 89 -6.40 -44.25 -14.98
C VAL A 89 -5.60 -44.22 -13.69
N LEU A 90 -5.98 -45.05 -12.72
CA LEU A 90 -5.23 -45.24 -11.48
C LEU A 90 -4.46 -46.56 -11.57
N ALA A 91 -3.14 -46.47 -11.61
CA ALA A 91 -2.25 -47.62 -11.71
C ALA A 91 -1.55 -47.87 -10.37
N SER A 92 -1.13 -49.12 -10.17
CA SER A 92 -0.23 -49.48 -9.08
C SER A 92 0.72 -50.56 -9.53
N SER A 93 1.99 -50.46 -9.15
CA SER A 93 2.98 -51.53 -9.37
C SER A 93 2.66 -52.81 -8.61
N SER A 94 1.77 -52.73 -7.62
CA SER A 94 1.36 -53.84 -6.77
C SER A 94 0.16 -54.64 -7.32
N ILE A 95 -0.53 -54.12 -8.34
CA ILE A 95 -1.72 -54.74 -8.95
C ILE A 95 -1.49 -54.96 -10.44
N GLY A 96 -1.86 -56.13 -10.95
CA GLY A 96 -1.64 -56.50 -12.35
C GLY A 96 -2.51 -55.77 -13.39
N SER A 97 -3.49 -54.96 -12.99
CA SER A 97 -4.34 -54.19 -13.92
C SER A 97 -4.73 -52.84 -13.30
N PRO A 98 -4.74 -51.75 -14.09
CA PRO A 98 -5.11 -50.44 -13.60
C PRO A 98 -6.64 -50.33 -13.39
N PHE A 99 -7.04 -49.44 -12.49
CA PHE A 99 -8.43 -49.02 -12.36
C PHE A 99 -8.71 -47.90 -13.36
N ILE A 100 -9.82 -47.98 -14.09
CA ILE A 100 -10.17 -47.01 -15.14
C ILE A 100 -11.55 -46.44 -14.88
N ALA A 101 -11.61 -45.14 -14.59
CA ALA A 101 -12.84 -44.37 -14.46
C ALA A 101 -13.05 -43.51 -15.70
N ASP A 102 -14.17 -43.73 -16.38
CA ASP A 102 -14.62 -42.86 -17.47
C ASP A 102 -15.77 -41.97 -16.96
N VAL A 103 -15.57 -40.66 -17.02
CA VAL A 103 -16.65 -39.67 -16.89
C VAL A 103 -17.26 -39.51 -18.29
N PRO A 104 -18.53 -39.88 -18.52
CA PRO A 104 -19.13 -39.97 -19.86
C PRO A 104 -19.50 -38.60 -20.44
N PHE A 105 -18.58 -37.63 -20.34
CA PHE A 105 -18.71 -36.28 -20.84
C PHE A 105 -17.34 -35.78 -21.35
N PRO A 106 -17.22 -35.35 -22.61
CA PRO A 106 -15.99 -34.79 -23.13
C PRO A 106 -15.74 -33.39 -22.57
N LEU A 107 -14.49 -32.94 -22.56
CA LEU A 107 -14.19 -31.56 -22.19
C LEU A 107 -14.71 -30.60 -23.28
N PRO A 108 -15.56 -29.61 -22.94
CA PRO A 108 -16.09 -28.64 -23.89
C PRO A 108 -14.99 -27.72 -24.43
N THR A 109 -15.13 -27.31 -25.69
CA THR A 109 -14.22 -26.35 -26.33
C THR A 109 -14.57 -24.93 -25.91
N ASN A 110 -13.55 -24.13 -25.63
CA ASN A 110 -13.62 -22.75 -25.16
C ASN A 110 -14.40 -22.58 -23.86
N GLU A 111 -14.19 -23.50 -22.92
CA GLU A 111 -14.90 -23.47 -21.64
C GLU A 111 -14.03 -24.02 -20.51
N TRP A 112 -14.13 -23.37 -19.34
CA TRP A 112 -13.48 -23.83 -18.12
C TRP A 112 -14.19 -25.04 -17.55
N SER A 113 -13.41 -26.09 -17.33
CA SER A 113 -13.87 -27.34 -16.70
C SER A 113 -13.04 -27.63 -15.46
N LEU A 114 -13.71 -28.12 -14.40
CA LEU A 114 -13.04 -28.62 -13.19
C LEU A 114 -13.02 -30.15 -13.23
N ILE A 115 -11.84 -30.73 -13.26
CA ILE A 115 -11.64 -32.17 -13.14
C ILE A 115 -11.34 -32.50 -11.67
N GLY A 116 -12.06 -33.47 -11.11
CA GLY A 116 -11.85 -33.97 -9.76
C GLY A 116 -11.59 -35.46 -9.77
N VAL A 117 -10.59 -35.89 -9.00
CA VAL A 117 -10.25 -37.30 -8.79
C VAL A 117 -10.20 -37.53 -7.29
N SER A 118 -10.87 -38.56 -6.79
CA SER A 118 -10.82 -38.94 -5.38
C SER A 118 -10.47 -40.41 -5.22
N VAL A 119 -9.48 -40.66 -4.39
CA VAL A 119 -9.09 -41.99 -3.92
C VAL A 119 -9.39 -42.06 -2.43
N ASP A 120 -10.44 -42.79 -2.10
CA ASP A 120 -10.93 -43.03 -0.75
C ASP A 120 -10.57 -44.46 -0.35
N ARG A 121 -9.38 -44.63 0.21
CA ARG A 121 -8.88 -45.92 0.67
C ARG A 121 -9.64 -46.40 1.89
N ALA A 122 -10.08 -45.49 2.76
CA ALA A 122 -10.88 -45.82 3.93
C ALA A 122 -12.14 -46.62 3.56
N ASN A 123 -12.81 -46.24 2.46
CA ASN A 123 -13.98 -46.94 1.94
C ASN A 123 -13.69 -47.82 0.71
N ALA A 124 -12.41 -47.99 0.35
CA ALA A 124 -11.95 -48.73 -0.83
C ALA A 124 -12.68 -48.34 -2.13
N VAL A 125 -12.80 -47.04 -2.41
CA VAL A 125 -13.47 -46.51 -3.61
C VAL A 125 -12.67 -45.43 -4.34
N PHE A 126 -12.81 -45.43 -5.65
CA PHE A 126 -12.21 -44.48 -6.59
C PHE A 126 -13.31 -43.85 -7.44
N ARG A 127 -13.30 -42.51 -7.53
CA ARG A 127 -14.31 -41.72 -8.24
C ARG A 127 -13.67 -40.56 -8.98
N CYS A 128 -14.28 -40.18 -10.09
CA CYS A 128 -13.86 -39.03 -10.89
C CYS A 128 -15.06 -38.18 -11.29
N TRP A 129 -14.81 -36.89 -11.46
CA TRP A 129 -15.80 -35.91 -11.86
C TRP A 129 -15.25 -34.95 -12.91
N THR A 130 -16.15 -34.43 -13.72
CA THR A 130 -15.91 -33.29 -14.60
C THR A 130 -17.08 -32.33 -14.43
N HIS A 131 -16.80 -31.13 -13.93
CA HIS A 131 -17.79 -30.07 -13.84
C HIS A 131 -17.59 -29.07 -14.98
N THR A 132 -18.70 -28.73 -15.64
CA THR A 132 -18.78 -27.79 -16.77
C THR A 132 -19.99 -26.87 -16.57
N SER A 133 -20.20 -25.90 -17.44
CA SER A 133 -21.39 -25.06 -17.50
C SER A 133 -22.67 -25.88 -17.72
N SER A 134 -22.56 -27.08 -18.30
CA SER A 134 -23.69 -28.01 -18.47
C SER A 134 -24.04 -28.79 -17.19
N GLY A 135 -23.22 -28.69 -16.14
CA GLY A 135 -23.39 -29.35 -14.85
C GLY A 135 -22.24 -30.28 -14.47
N LEU A 136 -22.43 -30.99 -13.34
CA LEU A 136 -21.51 -31.98 -12.80
C LEU A 136 -21.75 -33.36 -13.42
N HIS A 137 -20.70 -33.95 -13.98
CA HIS A 137 -20.69 -35.31 -14.52
C HIS A 137 -19.76 -36.19 -13.68
N ALA A 138 -20.19 -37.39 -13.33
CA ALA A 138 -19.42 -38.31 -12.49
C ALA A 138 -19.18 -39.65 -13.20
N SER A 139 -18.05 -40.29 -12.89
CA SER A 139 -17.80 -41.68 -13.27
C SER A 139 -18.65 -42.63 -12.41
N ASN A 140 -18.71 -43.90 -12.82
CA ASN A 140 -19.11 -44.96 -11.91
C ASN A 140 -18.14 -45.03 -10.71
N THR A 141 -18.64 -45.45 -9.53
CA THR A 141 -17.78 -45.74 -8.38
C THR A 141 -17.03 -47.04 -8.63
N ILE A 142 -15.70 -46.99 -8.55
CA ILE A 142 -14.84 -48.15 -8.78
C ILE A 142 -14.36 -48.68 -7.44
N SER A 143 -14.50 -49.98 -7.23
CA SER A 143 -13.98 -50.63 -6.03
C SER A 143 -12.45 -50.76 -6.09
N LEU A 144 -11.79 -50.27 -5.05
CA LEU A 144 -10.37 -50.47 -4.78
C LEU A 144 -10.12 -51.67 -3.86
N ALA A 145 -11.09 -52.57 -3.67
CA ALA A 145 -10.92 -53.72 -2.78
C ALA A 145 -9.69 -54.58 -3.13
N ALA A 146 -9.34 -54.66 -4.42
CA ALA A 146 -8.14 -55.36 -4.90
C ALA A 146 -6.82 -54.69 -4.49
N LEU A 147 -6.82 -53.40 -4.16
CA LEU A 147 -5.66 -52.66 -3.65
C LEU A 147 -5.44 -52.94 -2.15
N GLY A 148 -6.51 -53.17 -1.38
CA GLY A 148 -6.44 -53.41 0.06
C GLY A 148 -5.68 -52.29 0.79
N THR A 149 -4.73 -52.67 1.65
CA THR A 149 -3.83 -51.73 2.35
C THR A 149 -2.54 -51.43 1.57
N GLN A 150 -2.41 -51.90 0.34
CA GLN A 150 -1.19 -51.73 -0.45
C GLN A 150 -1.08 -50.29 -0.96
N SER A 151 0.12 -49.74 -0.95
CA SER A 151 0.42 -48.44 -1.56
C SER A 151 0.21 -48.52 -3.08
N LEU A 152 -0.09 -47.40 -3.73
CA LEU A 152 -0.05 -47.32 -5.20
C LEU A 152 1.36 -47.64 -5.73
N GLY A 153 2.38 -47.58 -4.87
CA GLY A 153 3.77 -47.80 -5.23
C GLY A 153 4.40 -46.49 -5.71
N PRO A 154 5.74 -46.44 -5.79
CA PRO A 154 6.42 -45.25 -6.25
C PRO A 154 6.08 -45.00 -7.73
N ALA A 155 6.06 -43.73 -8.13
CA ALA A 155 6.00 -43.40 -9.53
C ALA A 155 7.20 -43.98 -10.29
N THR A 156 6.95 -44.37 -11.53
CA THR A 156 7.95 -44.99 -12.41
C THR A 156 8.64 -43.97 -13.32
N GLY A 157 8.31 -42.68 -13.18
CA GLY A 157 8.80 -41.59 -14.04
C GLY A 157 8.52 -40.21 -13.45
N THR A 158 8.74 -39.18 -14.26
CA THR A 158 8.48 -37.77 -13.92
C THR A 158 6.98 -37.47 -13.99
N PHE A 159 6.50 -36.54 -13.17
CA PHE A 159 5.12 -36.07 -13.25
C PHE A 159 4.99 -35.10 -14.43
N HIS A 160 4.04 -35.31 -15.32
CA HIS A 160 3.80 -34.51 -16.51
C HIS A 160 2.50 -33.73 -16.40
N ILE A 161 2.51 -32.47 -16.81
CA ILE A 161 1.32 -31.66 -17.08
C ILE A 161 1.31 -31.33 -18.56
N GLY A 162 0.20 -31.60 -19.24
CA GLY A 162 0.06 -31.42 -20.68
C GLY A 162 0.73 -32.51 -21.52
N ALA A 163 1.16 -33.64 -20.95
CA ALA A 163 1.70 -34.75 -21.76
C ALA A 163 1.44 -36.09 -21.07
N ASP A 164 1.54 -37.18 -21.84
CA ASP A 164 1.63 -38.52 -21.27
C ASP A 164 3.10 -38.92 -20.98
N LYS A 165 3.30 -40.08 -20.35
CA LYS A 165 4.62 -40.68 -20.09
C LYS A 165 5.55 -40.83 -21.29
N ALA A 166 5.03 -40.76 -22.51
CA ALA A 166 5.81 -40.87 -23.75
C ALA A 166 6.07 -39.49 -24.40
N GLY A 167 5.58 -38.39 -23.79
CA GLY A 167 5.68 -37.04 -24.32
C GLY A 167 4.70 -36.76 -25.48
N THR A 168 3.67 -37.59 -25.62
CA THR A 168 2.66 -37.57 -26.70
C THR A 168 1.62 -36.46 -26.44
N PRO A 169 0.88 -35.98 -27.46
CA PRO A 169 0.33 -34.63 -27.48
C PRO A 169 -0.50 -34.16 -26.29
N SER A 170 -0.29 -32.88 -26.01
CA SER A 170 -0.98 -32.07 -25.04
C SER A 170 -2.38 -31.69 -25.49
N LEU A 171 -3.23 -31.44 -24.51
CA LEU A 171 -4.46 -30.69 -24.72
C LEU A 171 -4.10 -29.26 -25.19
N GLN A 172 -4.53 -28.86 -26.39
CA GLN A 172 -4.34 -27.48 -26.84
C GLN A 172 -5.33 -26.57 -26.10
N GLY A 173 -4.82 -25.72 -25.23
CA GLY A 173 -5.61 -24.81 -24.43
C GLY A 173 -4.86 -24.26 -23.21
N MET A 174 -5.62 -23.91 -22.17
CA MET A 174 -5.07 -23.50 -20.88
C MET A 174 -5.06 -24.67 -19.89
N LEU A 175 -3.92 -24.86 -19.25
CA LEU A 175 -3.76 -25.76 -18.11
C LEU A 175 -3.74 -24.87 -16.87
N GLY A 176 -4.83 -24.92 -16.10
CA GLY A 176 -5.02 -24.12 -14.91
C GLY A 176 -4.31 -24.71 -13.69
N LEU A 177 -4.85 -24.42 -12.51
CA LEU A 177 -4.30 -24.88 -11.24
C LEU A 177 -4.50 -26.39 -11.08
N VAL A 178 -3.43 -27.09 -10.75
CA VAL A 178 -3.43 -28.52 -10.38
C VAL A 178 -3.08 -28.61 -8.90
N ALA A 179 -3.95 -29.20 -8.10
CA ALA A 179 -3.77 -29.38 -6.67
C ALA A 179 -3.91 -30.85 -6.26
N LEU A 180 -2.98 -31.32 -5.44
CA LEU A 180 -3.01 -32.59 -4.74
C LEU A 180 -3.31 -32.34 -3.26
N ARG A 181 -4.32 -33.06 -2.75
CA ARG A 181 -4.86 -32.83 -1.42
C ARG A 181 -5.01 -34.14 -0.64
N THR A 182 -4.99 -34.09 0.69
CA THR A 182 -5.02 -35.29 1.58
C THR A 182 -6.40 -35.70 2.07
N HIS A 183 -7.45 -35.37 1.32
CA HIS A 183 -8.82 -35.70 1.70
C HIS A 183 -9.59 -36.13 0.46
N VAL A 184 -10.68 -36.85 0.69
CA VAL A 184 -11.58 -37.37 -0.33
C VAL A 184 -12.52 -36.28 -0.84
N LEU A 185 -12.89 -36.30 -2.11
CA LEU A 185 -13.87 -35.35 -2.67
C LEU A 185 -15.27 -35.94 -2.68
N GLY A 186 -16.26 -35.12 -2.33
CA GLY A 186 -17.67 -35.34 -2.63
C GLY A 186 -18.10 -34.62 -3.91
N SER A 187 -19.28 -34.99 -4.42
CA SER A 187 -19.93 -34.24 -5.52
C SER A 187 -20.28 -32.81 -5.10
N CYS A 188 -20.63 -32.63 -3.82
CA CYS A 188 -20.89 -31.33 -3.21
C CYS A 188 -19.67 -30.39 -3.27
N ASP A 189 -18.46 -30.93 -3.03
CA ASP A 189 -17.21 -30.16 -3.11
C ASP A 189 -16.99 -29.66 -4.54
N MET A 190 -17.22 -30.52 -5.54
CA MET A 190 -17.06 -30.18 -6.96
C MET A 190 -18.04 -29.11 -7.43
N GLU A 191 -19.33 -29.24 -7.08
CA GLU A 191 -20.36 -28.26 -7.42
C GLU A 191 -20.04 -26.89 -6.81
N GLN A 192 -19.67 -26.86 -5.53
CA GLN A 192 -19.40 -25.59 -4.85
C GLN A 192 -18.10 -24.92 -5.30
N MET A 193 -17.04 -25.70 -5.55
CA MET A 193 -15.79 -25.15 -6.11
C MET A 193 -15.99 -24.62 -7.53
N TYR A 194 -16.83 -25.27 -8.35
CA TYR A 194 -17.13 -24.74 -9.65
C TYR A 194 -17.98 -23.46 -9.55
N ALA A 195 -19.03 -23.48 -8.72
CA ALA A 195 -19.93 -22.34 -8.53
C ALA A 195 -19.27 -21.13 -7.87
N SER A 196 -18.18 -21.31 -7.12
CA SER A 196 -17.45 -20.19 -6.51
C SER A 196 -16.78 -19.30 -7.56
N HIS A 197 -16.54 -19.83 -8.76
CA HIS A 197 -15.73 -19.19 -9.78
C HIS A 197 -14.36 -18.73 -9.23
N ASP A 198 -13.85 -19.34 -8.16
CA ASP A 198 -12.55 -18.99 -7.61
C ASP A 198 -11.47 -19.89 -8.23
N PHE A 199 -10.54 -19.27 -8.92
CA PHE A 199 -9.42 -19.95 -9.54
C PHE A 199 -8.60 -20.76 -8.52
N LEU A 200 -8.43 -20.23 -7.30
CA LEU A 200 -7.72 -20.88 -6.22
C LEU A 200 -8.58 -21.85 -5.42
N ALA A 201 -9.84 -22.09 -5.79
CA ALA A 201 -10.70 -23.03 -5.07
C ALA A 201 -10.04 -24.42 -4.85
N PRO A 202 -9.32 -25.02 -5.82
CA PRO A 202 -8.66 -26.29 -5.56
C PRO A 202 -7.53 -26.23 -4.52
N HIS A 203 -7.03 -25.05 -4.19
CA HIS A 203 -6.04 -24.81 -3.13
C HIS A 203 -6.66 -24.48 -1.79
N MET A 204 -7.57 -23.51 -1.76
CA MET A 204 -7.95 -22.81 -0.53
C MET A 204 -9.42 -22.99 -0.14
N TYR A 205 -10.23 -23.62 -0.99
CA TYR A 205 -11.64 -23.80 -0.69
C TYR A 205 -11.82 -24.61 0.59
N THR A 206 -12.73 -24.14 1.45
CA THR A 206 -13.14 -24.82 2.68
C THR A 206 -14.62 -25.08 2.57
N ASN A 207 -15.03 -26.33 2.78
CA ASN A 207 -16.44 -26.70 2.76
C ASN A 207 -16.90 -26.99 4.20
N PRO A 208 -17.61 -26.05 4.85
CA PRO A 208 -18.15 -26.29 6.19
C PRO A 208 -19.38 -27.20 6.17
N ASN A 209 -19.94 -27.52 5.00
CA ASN A 209 -21.15 -28.33 4.90
C ASN A 209 -20.88 -29.80 5.24
N PRO A 210 -21.87 -30.52 5.82
CA PRO A 210 -21.73 -31.95 6.13
C PRO A 210 -21.50 -32.84 4.90
N CYS A 211 -21.75 -32.33 3.69
CA CYS A 211 -21.64 -33.05 2.43
C CYS A 211 -20.22 -33.04 1.83
N GLY A 212 -19.28 -32.28 2.42
CA GLY A 212 -17.93 -32.08 1.88
C GLY A 212 -16.83 -32.31 2.90
N TYR A 213 -15.59 -32.40 2.40
CA TYR A 213 -14.40 -32.68 3.22
C TYR A 213 -13.25 -31.70 3.00
N MET A 214 -13.49 -30.61 2.25
CA MET A 214 -12.49 -29.59 1.95
C MET A 214 -12.14 -28.79 3.21
N ASN A 215 -10.86 -28.81 3.58
CA ASN A 215 -10.30 -28.24 4.80
C ASN A 215 -9.33 -27.06 4.54
N GLY A 216 -9.55 -26.31 3.46
CA GLY A 216 -8.76 -25.11 3.15
C GLY A 216 -7.31 -25.40 2.78
N VAL A 217 -6.43 -24.44 3.04
CA VAL A 217 -5.01 -24.52 2.64
C VAL A 217 -4.26 -25.69 3.28
N ASP A 218 -4.68 -26.14 4.47
CA ASP A 218 -3.99 -27.20 5.22
C ASP A 218 -4.11 -28.58 4.58
N GLY A 219 -5.16 -28.82 3.79
CA GLY A 219 -5.31 -30.07 3.05
C GLY A 219 -4.61 -30.10 1.71
N CYS A 220 -4.17 -28.96 1.18
CA CYS A 220 -3.37 -28.95 -0.03
C CYS A 220 -1.92 -29.27 0.32
N ARG A 221 -1.37 -30.34 -0.26
CA ARG A 221 0.01 -30.77 0.02
C ARG A 221 0.97 -30.36 -1.05
N TRP A 222 0.48 -30.34 -2.28
CA TRP A 222 1.25 -29.99 -3.44
C TRP A 222 0.36 -29.38 -4.48
N MET A 223 0.87 -28.40 -5.18
CA MET A 223 0.09 -27.68 -6.16
C MET A 223 0.98 -26.91 -7.12
N VAL A 224 0.54 -26.77 -8.36
CA VAL A 224 1.25 -26.04 -9.42
C VAL A 224 0.27 -25.37 -10.37
N GLY A 225 0.71 -24.32 -11.07
CA GLY A 225 -0.08 -23.64 -12.11
C GLY A 225 -0.64 -22.30 -11.65
N HIS A 226 0.25 -21.36 -11.29
CA HIS A 226 -0.04 -20.05 -10.69
C HIS A 226 1.23 -19.47 -10.06
N GLY A 227 1.59 -18.25 -10.47
CA GLY A 227 2.77 -17.56 -10.00
C GLY A 227 3.45 -16.84 -11.15
N MET A 228 3.14 -15.55 -11.27
CA MET A 228 4.04 -14.61 -11.91
C MET A 228 4.87 -13.94 -10.81
N THR A 229 6.16 -13.74 -11.05
CA THR A 229 6.95 -12.78 -10.29
C THR A 229 7.44 -11.77 -11.29
N ALA A 230 7.02 -10.52 -11.14
CA ALA A 230 7.49 -9.45 -12.01
C ALA A 230 8.78 -8.85 -11.43
N GLY A 231 9.93 -9.41 -11.86
CA GLY A 231 11.23 -8.79 -11.62
C GLY A 231 12.43 -9.64 -12.00
N ALA A 232 13.29 -9.12 -12.88
CA ALA A 232 14.66 -9.61 -13.00
C ALA A 232 15.43 -9.24 -11.72
N LEU A 233 16.24 -10.17 -11.20
CA LEU A 233 17.12 -10.01 -10.04
C LEU A 233 16.40 -9.92 -8.67
N ASP A 234 15.77 -11.02 -8.25
CA ASP A 234 15.56 -11.31 -6.82
C ASP A 234 16.84 -11.91 -6.18
N GLY A 235 17.97 -11.29 -6.54
CA GLY A 235 19.26 -11.52 -5.93
C GLY A 235 19.57 -10.27 -5.14
N GLY A 236 19.37 -10.31 -3.83
CA GLY A 236 19.94 -9.32 -2.94
C GLY A 236 21.42 -9.14 -3.31
N VAL A 237 21.75 -7.99 -3.90
CA VAL A 237 23.10 -7.45 -4.10
C VAL A 237 24.17 -8.52 -4.36
N GLY A 238 24.27 -9.04 -5.60
CA GLY A 238 25.45 -9.81 -6.05
C GLY A 238 25.28 -11.31 -6.32
N GLY A 239 24.05 -11.82 -6.41
CA GLY A 239 23.81 -13.21 -6.83
C GLY A 239 23.99 -13.41 -8.34
N THR A 240 24.86 -14.34 -8.75
CA THR A 240 25.17 -14.70 -10.15
C THR A 240 24.16 -15.66 -10.80
N LEU A 241 22.96 -15.82 -10.25
CA LEU A 241 21.99 -16.84 -10.69
C LEU A 241 20.77 -16.21 -11.38
N TYR A 242 20.34 -16.87 -12.46
CA TYR A 242 19.33 -16.44 -13.43
C TYR A 242 17.94 -16.14 -12.83
N THR A 243 17.20 -15.33 -13.59
CA THR A 243 15.95 -14.61 -13.33
C THR A 243 14.78 -15.45 -12.82
N ARG A 244 14.33 -15.15 -11.60
CA ARG A 244 13.06 -15.59 -11.01
C ARG A 244 11.89 -14.73 -11.48
N SER A 245 11.66 -14.63 -12.78
CA SER A 245 10.54 -13.83 -13.30
C SER A 245 9.70 -14.59 -14.31
N ALA A 246 8.43 -14.78 -13.97
CA ALA A 246 7.37 -15.14 -14.89
C ALA A 246 6.54 -13.89 -15.19
N THR A 247 6.33 -13.58 -16.47
CA THR A 247 5.49 -12.47 -16.93
C THR A 247 4.58 -12.91 -18.07
N VAL A 248 3.40 -12.30 -18.20
CA VAL A 248 2.47 -12.57 -19.32
C VAL A 248 3.17 -12.49 -20.67
N GLY A 249 2.86 -13.42 -21.55
CA GLY A 249 3.46 -13.54 -22.88
C GLY A 249 4.88 -14.11 -22.87
N SER A 250 5.51 -14.28 -21.69
CA SER A 250 6.84 -14.88 -21.60
C SER A 250 6.77 -16.40 -21.64
N SER A 251 7.79 -17.02 -22.23
CA SER A 251 7.95 -18.47 -22.20
C SER A 251 8.09 -18.98 -20.77
N VAL A 252 7.42 -20.09 -20.51
CA VAL A 252 7.67 -20.88 -19.30
C VAL A 252 8.97 -21.65 -19.53
N ILE A 253 9.87 -21.62 -18.55
CA ILE A 253 11.16 -22.27 -18.58
C ILE A 253 11.38 -23.06 -17.28
N PRO A 254 12.30 -24.04 -17.26
CA PRO A 254 12.55 -24.86 -16.08
C PRO A 254 12.75 -24.09 -14.77
N THR A 255 13.31 -22.89 -14.83
CA THR A 255 13.67 -22.08 -13.66
C THR A 255 12.65 -21.00 -13.29
N ASN A 256 11.46 -20.99 -13.88
CA ASN A 256 10.41 -20.01 -13.54
C ASN A 256 9.02 -20.63 -13.30
N VAL A 257 8.95 -21.92 -12.94
CA VAL A 257 7.70 -22.59 -12.55
C VAL A 257 7.53 -22.56 -11.03
N HIS A 258 6.39 -22.02 -10.59
CA HIS A 258 6.03 -21.93 -9.17
C HIS A 258 5.35 -23.22 -8.70
N VAL A 259 5.84 -23.77 -7.59
CA VAL A 259 5.28 -24.98 -6.99
C VAL A 259 5.03 -24.72 -5.52
N TYR A 260 3.77 -24.84 -5.12
CA TYR A 260 3.42 -24.97 -3.72
C TYR A 260 3.68 -26.40 -3.28
N ASN A 261 4.40 -26.57 -2.18
CA ASN A 261 4.49 -27.85 -1.51
C ASN A 261 4.62 -27.62 0.01
N SER A 262 3.69 -28.20 0.75
CA SER A 262 3.53 -28.00 2.19
C SER A 262 4.72 -28.48 3.02
N THR A 263 5.56 -29.35 2.47
CA THR A 263 6.75 -29.89 3.13
C THR A 263 7.97 -28.96 3.05
N PHE A 264 7.93 -27.92 2.21
CA PHE A 264 9.05 -26.99 2.05
C PHE A 264 9.08 -25.91 3.13
N GLY A 265 10.31 -25.57 3.56
CA GLY A 265 10.58 -24.39 4.39
C GLY A 265 10.52 -24.59 5.91
N GLY A 266 10.35 -25.83 6.39
CA GLY A 266 10.12 -26.09 7.81
C GLY A 266 8.76 -25.55 8.30
N THR A 267 8.43 -25.82 9.56
CA THR A 267 7.16 -25.38 10.19
C THR A 267 7.10 -23.87 10.43
N SER A 268 8.21 -23.15 10.33
CA SER A 268 8.31 -21.71 10.61
C SER A 268 8.04 -20.80 9.42
N MET A 269 8.03 -21.32 8.18
CA MET A 269 7.67 -20.50 7.02
C MET A 269 6.14 -20.36 6.93
N HIS A 270 5.66 -19.12 7.00
CA HIS A 270 4.27 -18.80 6.67
C HIS A 270 3.89 -19.36 5.29
N TRP A 271 2.67 -19.87 5.17
CA TRP A 271 2.21 -20.61 3.98
C TRP A 271 2.35 -19.79 2.68
N HIS A 272 2.19 -18.46 2.72
CA HIS A 272 2.37 -17.60 1.54
C HIS A 272 3.81 -17.57 1.03
N ASN A 273 4.81 -17.81 1.89
CA ASN A 273 6.19 -17.94 1.44
C ASN A 273 6.39 -19.23 0.65
N ARG A 274 5.58 -20.28 0.89
CA ARG A 274 5.60 -21.52 0.10
C ARG A 274 5.05 -21.32 -1.30
N LEU A 275 4.04 -20.45 -1.49
CA LEU A 275 3.55 -20.07 -2.83
C LEU A 275 4.60 -19.36 -3.69
N ARG A 276 5.60 -18.73 -3.08
CA ARG A 276 6.68 -18.01 -3.80
C ARG A 276 7.82 -18.91 -4.25
N VAL A 277 7.84 -20.17 -3.81
CA VAL A 277 8.96 -21.05 -4.08
C VAL A 277 8.91 -21.49 -5.55
N VAL A 278 9.80 -20.91 -6.34
CA VAL A 278 10.13 -21.42 -7.67
C VAL A 278 11.00 -22.66 -7.47
N GLN A 279 10.56 -23.78 -8.02
CA GLN A 279 11.38 -25.00 -8.07
C GLN A 279 11.84 -25.21 -9.51
N PRO A 280 13.13 -25.53 -9.72
CA PRO A 280 13.54 -26.03 -11.02
C PRO A 280 12.74 -27.29 -11.32
N VAL A 281 11.97 -27.24 -12.40
CA VAL A 281 11.33 -28.42 -12.97
C VAL A 281 12.30 -29.06 -13.95
N SER A 282 12.17 -30.36 -14.21
CA SER A 282 13.17 -31.07 -15.02
C SER A 282 13.08 -30.70 -16.50
N HIS A 283 11.88 -30.33 -16.99
CA HIS A 283 11.67 -29.92 -18.37
C HIS A 283 10.44 -29.02 -18.53
N VAL A 284 10.51 -28.06 -19.46
CA VAL A 284 9.37 -27.26 -19.93
C VAL A 284 9.48 -27.10 -21.44
N GLN A 285 8.36 -27.19 -22.15
CA GLN A 285 8.31 -26.99 -23.59
C GLN A 285 6.99 -26.34 -24.02
N ASP A 286 7.05 -25.45 -25.03
CA ASP A 286 5.92 -24.87 -25.77
C ASP A 286 4.78 -24.29 -24.89
N LEU A 287 5.13 -23.67 -23.77
CA LEU A 287 4.19 -23.01 -22.87
C LEU A 287 4.52 -21.53 -22.69
N VAL A 288 3.49 -20.70 -22.62
CA VAL A 288 3.60 -19.28 -22.25
C VAL A 288 2.67 -18.94 -21.10
N TYR A 289 3.06 -17.94 -20.32
CA TYR A 289 2.20 -17.36 -19.31
C TYR A 289 1.10 -16.51 -19.95
N VAL A 290 -0.15 -16.67 -19.53
CA VAL A 290 -1.32 -15.88 -19.99
C VAL A 290 -2.22 -15.46 -18.84
N SER A 291 -3.17 -14.56 -19.10
CA SER A 291 -4.30 -14.31 -18.21
C SER A 291 -5.43 -15.32 -18.39
N HIS A 292 -6.04 -15.78 -17.30
CA HIS A 292 -7.34 -16.47 -17.35
C HIS A 292 -8.58 -15.55 -17.23
N PHE A 293 -8.39 -14.27 -16.90
CA PHE A 293 -9.46 -13.26 -16.79
C PHE A 293 -9.68 -12.47 -18.10
N GLU A 294 -8.83 -12.65 -19.11
CA GLU A 294 -8.89 -11.88 -20.35
C GLU A 294 -9.38 -12.73 -21.53
N PRO A 295 -9.96 -12.10 -22.57
CA PRO A 295 -10.18 -12.77 -23.83
C PRO A 295 -8.89 -13.46 -24.31
N PRO A 296 -8.95 -14.71 -24.81
CA PRO A 296 -10.15 -15.46 -25.22
C PRO A 296 -10.72 -16.43 -24.15
N PHE A 297 -10.41 -16.27 -22.87
CA PHE A 297 -10.77 -17.24 -21.82
C PHE A 297 -12.03 -16.87 -21.02
N ASP A 298 -12.73 -15.83 -21.49
CA ASP A 298 -14.09 -15.41 -21.11
C ASP A 298 -14.34 -15.07 -19.64
N GLY A 299 -13.29 -14.79 -18.85
CA GLY A 299 -13.44 -14.17 -17.53
C GLY A 299 -14.31 -14.98 -16.54
N PHE A 300 -14.38 -16.31 -16.72
CA PHE A 300 -15.18 -17.22 -15.89
C PHE A 300 -14.90 -17.04 -14.40
N PHE A 301 -13.63 -16.84 -14.04
CA PHE A 301 -13.23 -16.69 -12.65
C PHE A 301 -13.58 -15.30 -12.11
N VAL A 302 -13.90 -15.24 -10.82
CA VAL A 302 -14.18 -14.02 -10.07
C VAL A 302 -13.08 -13.85 -9.02
N ARG A 303 -12.60 -12.63 -8.82
CA ARG A 303 -11.68 -12.32 -7.72
C ARG A 303 -12.50 -12.20 -6.43
N PRO A 304 -12.29 -13.03 -5.39
CA PRO A 304 -12.85 -12.80 -4.09
C PRO A 304 -12.35 -11.44 -3.58
N VAL A 305 -13.23 -10.75 -2.87
CA VAL A 305 -12.86 -9.54 -2.12
C VAL A 305 -11.71 -9.92 -1.17
N PRO A 306 -10.62 -9.14 -1.10
CA PRO A 306 -9.61 -9.34 -0.06
C PRO A 306 -10.32 -9.39 1.30
N THR A 307 -10.23 -10.51 2.02
CA THR A 307 -10.93 -10.68 3.30
C THR A 307 -10.37 -9.76 4.39
N ASP A 308 -11.25 -9.36 5.31
CA ASP A 308 -11.10 -8.56 6.55
C ASP A 308 -10.87 -7.04 6.43
N GLY A 309 -10.74 -6.50 5.22
CA GLY A 309 -10.84 -5.05 5.01
C GLY A 309 -12.31 -4.64 4.87
N PRO A 310 -12.82 -3.64 5.61
CA PRO A 310 -14.14 -3.10 5.31
C PRO A 310 -14.13 -2.62 3.85
N THR A 311 -14.94 -3.27 3.01
CA THR A 311 -15.53 -2.61 1.85
C THR A 311 -16.61 -1.70 2.39
N GLU A 312 -16.22 -0.70 3.19
CA GLU A 312 -17.11 0.41 3.41
C GLU A 312 -17.31 1.05 2.04
N ASP A 313 -18.57 1.19 1.68
CA ASP A 313 -18.97 1.89 0.48
C ASP A 313 -18.25 3.24 0.53
N ILE A 314 -17.41 3.48 -0.46
CA ILE A 314 -16.72 4.76 -0.66
C ILE A 314 -17.77 5.89 -0.84
N ALA A 315 -19.02 5.50 -1.15
CA ALA A 315 -20.22 6.30 -1.00
C ALA A 315 -20.52 6.61 0.47
N GLY A 316 -20.01 7.73 0.96
CA GLY A 316 -20.35 8.22 2.31
C GLY A 316 -19.71 9.54 2.71
N HIS A 317 -18.75 10.04 1.93
CA HIS A 317 -17.94 11.17 2.34
C HIS A 317 -18.25 12.48 1.60
N GLU A 318 -18.15 13.58 2.34
CA GLU A 318 -18.44 14.96 1.93
C GLU A 318 -17.38 15.57 0.99
N PHE A 319 -16.69 14.76 0.18
CA PHE A 319 -15.65 15.21 -0.77
C PHE A 319 -16.17 16.09 -1.92
N ALA A 320 -17.47 16.41 -1.95
CA ALA A 320 -18.15 17.10 -3.04
C ALA A 320 -17.50 18.44 -3.40
N HIS A 321 -16.98 19.19 -2.42
CA HIS A 321 -16.35 20.48 -2.67
C HIS A 321 -15.06 20.34 -3.49
N ARG A 322 -14.12 19.50 -3.05
CA ARG A 322 -12.84 19.33 -3.74
C ARG A 322 -13.01 18.63 -5.10
N ALA A 323 -13.86 17.62 -5.18
CA ALA A 323 -14.20 16.97 -6.45
C ALA A 323 -14.82 17.98 -7.44
N ARG A 324 -15.74 18.84 -6.99
CA ARG A 324 -16.32 19.92 -7.80
C ARG A 324 -15.26 20.93 -8.23
N GLN A 325 -14.35 21.34 -7.35
CA GLN A 325 -13.24 22.23 -7.71
C GLN A 325 -12.38 21.63 -8.83
N LEU A 326 -12.07 20.33 -8.77
CA LEU A 326 -11.29 19.65 -9.81
C LEU A 326 -12.05 19.56 -11.14
N LEU A 327 -13.38 19.39 -11.11
CA LEU A 327 -14.24 19.37 -12.30
C LEU A 327 -14.42 20.74 -12.95
N GLU A 328 -14.62 21.79 -12.14
CA GLU A 328 -14.84 23.17 -12.60
C GLU A 328 -13.55 23.83 -13.08
N GLY A 329 -12.42 23.41 -12.51
CA GLY A 329 -11.08 23.81 -12.92
C GLY A 329 -10.17 24.01 -11.71
N PRO A 330 -9.04 23.29 -11.60
CA PRO A 330 -8.12 23.46 -10.48
C PRO A 330 -7.51 24.86 -10.45
N ASN A 331 -7.23 25.37 -9.25
CA ASN A 331 -6.59 26.68 -9.02
C ASN A 331 -5.09 26.72 -9.40
N GLY A 332 -4.60 25.68 -10.08
CA GLY A 332 -3.20 25.47 -10.42
C GLY A 332 -2.98 24.06 -10.97
N LEU A 333 -1.78 23.51 -10.75
CA LEU A 333 -1.54 22.09 -10.99
C LEU A 333 -2.30 21.26 -9.97
N VAL A 334 -2.91 20.17 -10.42
CA VAL A 334 -3.49 19.19 -9.51
C VAL A 334 -2.36 18.50 -8.77
N ARG A 335 -2.39 18.53 -7.44
CA ARG A 335 -1.36 17.95 -6.61
C ARG A 335 -1.74 16.57 -6.13
N VAL A 336 -1.08 15.58 -6.69
CA VAL A 336 -1.29 14.17 -6.35
C VAL A 336 -0.17 13.72 -5.42
N VAL A 337 -0.49 13.52 -4.14
CA VAL A 337 0.41 12.86 -3.20
C VAL A 337 0.27 11.35 -3.36
N ILE A 338 1.39 10.66 -3.51
CA ILE A 338 1.46 9.21 -3.51
C ILE A 338 2.27 8.79 -2.28
N SER A 339 1.58 8.27 -1.28
CA SER A 339 2.20 7.82 -0.03
C SER A 339 2.45 6.32 -0.11
N ALA A 340 3.72 5.94 0.00
CA ALA A 340 4.18 4.56 -0.12
C ALA A 340 5.06 4.16 1.05
N ASN A 341 4.82 2.96 1.59
CA ASN A 341 5.76 2.38 2.52
C ASN A 341 7.06 1.99 1.78
N SER A 342 8.19 2.49 2.27
CA SER A 342 9.54 1.96 2.10
C SER A 342 10.45 2.47 0.99
N ARG A 343 11.74 2.08 1.14
CA ARG A 343 12.99 2.41 0.44
C ARG A 343 12.91 2.19 -1.06
N ALA A 344 12.06 2.98 -1.72
CA ALA A 344 11.47 2.72 -3.01
C ALA A 344 12.44 2.34 -4.14
N MET A 345 13.74 2.64 -4.02
CA MET A 345 14.73 2.29 -5.02
C MET A 345 16.13 2.13 -4.41
N ARG A 346 16.69 0.91 -4.36
CA ARG A 346 18.15 0.75 -4.27
C ARG A 346 18.71 0.65 -5.69
N PHE A 347 19.38 1.71 -6.14
CA PHE A 347 20.28 1.64 -7.28
C PHE A 347 21.70 1.58 -6.73
N LEU A 348 22.47 0.55 -7.10
CA LEU A 348 23.85 0.38 -6.67
C LEU A 348 24.86 1.10 -7.58
N ASP A 349 24.42 1.51 -8.77
CA ASP A 349 25.31 2.01 -9.83
C ASP A 349 25.40 3.54 -9.87
N GLY A 350 24.74 4.23 -8.94
CA GLY A 350 24.93 5.67 -8.73
C GLY A 350 26.29 5.93 -8.08
N ASP A 351 26.93 7.00 -8.51
CA ASP A 351 28.22 7.59 -8.18
C ASP A 351 28.49 7.85 -6.67
N GLY A 352 27.66 7.29 -5.77
CA GLY A 352 27.77 7.49 -4.33
C GLY A 352 27.71 8.99 -4.05
N GLY A 353 26.68 9.66 -4.56
CA GLY A 353 26.49 11.11 -4.44
C GLY A 353 25.23 11.51 -3.68
N ASP A 354 24.19 10.66 -3.70
CA ASP A 354 22.83 10.87 -3.17
C ASP A 354 22.50 9.94 -1.96
N ALA A 355 21.68 10.39 -1.00
CA ALA A 355 21.50 9.83 0.37
C ALA A 355 20.83 8.45 0.46
N PRO A 356 21.55 7.34 0.74
CA PRO A 356 21.00 6.00 0.59
C PRO A 356 19.77 5.83 1.45
N ASN A 357 18.78 5.21 0.80
CA ASN A 357 17.51 4.70 1.30
C ASN A 357 16.25 5.40 0.74
N PHE A 358 16.34 6.39 -0.17
CA PHE A 358 15.14 7.03 -0.73
C PHE A 358 15.20 7.17 -2.24
N LEU A 359 14.35 6.46 -2.98
CA LEU A 359 13.97 6.79 -4.36
C LEU A 359 15.13 6.99 -5.37
N HIS A 360 16.39 6.65 -5.05
CA HIS A 360 17.58 7.01 -5.84
C HIS A 360 17.55 6.58 -7.28
N GLY A 361 17.22 5.32 -7.53
CA GLY A 361 17.13 4.81 -8.89
C GLY A 361 16.09 5.57 -9.71
N PHE A 362 15.01 6.00 -9.07
CA PHE A 362 13.97 6.81 -9.69
C PHE A 362 14.44 8.24 -9.92
N LEU A 363 15.05 8.89 -8.92
CA LEU A 363 15.63 10.23 -9.05
C LEU A 363 16.70 10.28 -10.14
N ALA A 364 17.60 9.30 -10.18
CA ALA A 364 18.67 9.21 -11.17
C ALA A 364 18.11 8.98 -12.57
N THR A 365 17.16 8.07 -12.74
CA THR A 365 16.59 7.73 -14.05
C THR A 365 15.61 8.79 -14.57
N HIS A 366 14.96 9.54 -13.66
CA HIS A 366 13.94 10.55 -13.99
C HIS A 366 14.31 11.96 -13.53
N ARG A 367 15.60 12.26 -13.42
CA ARG A 367 16.15 13.56 -12.96
C ARG A 367 15.50 14.75 -13.68
N SER A 368 15.33 14.62 -15.00
CA SER A 368 14.74 15.63 -15.89
C SER A 368 13.28 15.96 -15.60
N SER A 369 12.60 15.15 -14.80
CA SER A 369 11.20 15.34 -14.41
C SER A 369 11.02 15.78 -12.96
N ILE A 370 12.11 15.97 -12.20
CA ILE A 370 12.01 16.39 -10.79
C ILE A 370 11.89 17.91 -10.71
N ALA A 371 10.83 18.37 -10.05
CA ALA A 371 10.46 19.78 -9.88
C ALA A 371 10.62 20.29 -8.45
N GLY A 372 11.01 19.44 -7.48
CA GLY A 372 11.29 19.89 -6.13
C GLY A 372 11.42 18.79 -5.08
N ILE A 373 11.55 19.24 -3.84
CA ILE A 373 11.54 18.42 -2.62
C ILE A 373 10.47 18.97 -1.67
N ALA A 374 9.75 18.08 -1.00
CA ALA A 374 8.85 18.39 0.10
C ALA A 374 9.34 17.74 1.40
N GLN A 375 9.04 18.36 2.54
CA GLN A 375 9.29 17.84 3.87
C GLN A 375 10.74 17.40 4.10
N ARG A 376 11.73 18.14 3.56
CA ARG A 376 13.14 17.87 3.84
C ARG A 376 13.40 18.15 5.32
N PRO A 377 13.67 17.14 6.17
CA PRO A 377 13.77 17.41 7.59
C PRO A 377 15.04 18.21 7.90
N LEU A 378 14.99 19.20 8.79
CA LEU A 378 16.19 19.88 9.28
C LEU A 378 16.81 18.97 10.34
N SER A 379 17.73 18.09 9.93
CA SER A 379 18.48 17.26 10.85
C SER A 379 19.96 17.58 10.73
N LEU A 380 20.64 17.71 11.87
CA LEU A 380 22.09 17.92 11.93
C LEU A 380 22.87 16.61 11.76
N TRP A 381 22.22 15.47 11.51
CA TRP A 381 22.95 14.20 11.37
C TRP A 381 23.82 14.14 10.14
N THR A 382 25.02 13.62 10.35
CA THR A 382 25.84 13.05 9.29
C THR A 382 26.06 11.56 9.60
N PHE A 383 25.59 10.70 8.71
CA PHE A 383 26.47 9.60 8.33
C PHE A 383 27.52 10.23 7.40
N PRO A 384 28.83 10.14 7.70
CA PRO A 384 29.89 10.81 6.93
C PRO A 384 29.89 10.49 5.42
N THR A 385 29.23 9.40 5.04
CA THR A 385 29.15 8.89 3.68
C THR A 385 27.83 9.16 2.98
N LEU A 386 26.83 9.80 3.59
CA LEU A 386 25.45 9.87 3.06
C LEU A 386 25.00 11.30 2.69
N HIS A 387 25.68 11.86 1.69
CA HIS A 387 25.12 12.42 0.45
C HIS A 387 23.98 13.48 0.39
N THR A 388 24.04 14.29 -0.67
CA THR A 388 23.13 15.40 -1.01
C THR A 388 21.69 14.93 -1.26
N TRP A 389 20.70 15.73 -0.86
CA TRP A 389 19.31 15.55 -1.28
C TRP A 389 19.03 16.49 -2.44
N PHE A 390 19.24 16.09 -3.70
CA PHE A 390 18.76 16.82 -4.88
C PHE A 390 18.75 18.36 -4.75
N GLY A 391 19.93 18.95 -4.64
CA GLY A 391 20.08 20.40 -4.47
C GLY A 391 20.00 20.94 -3.03
N PHE A 392 19.66 20.11 -2.03
CA PHE A 392 19.75 20.38 -0.59
C PHE A 392 20.93 19.61 0.02
N SER A 393 22.02 20.31 0.31
CA SER A 393 23.20 19.73 0.94
C SER A 393 23.20 19.97 2.45
N PHE A 394 23.25 18.89 3.23
CA PHE A 394 23.30 18.88 4.71
C PHE A 394 24.65 18.44 5.27
N ARG A 395 25.75 18.48 4.48
CA ARG A 395 27.06 18.31 5.13
C ARG A 395 27.15 19.39 6.21
N GLN A 396 27.28 19.01 7.48
CA GLN A 396 27.31 19.95 8.61
C GLN A 396 28.33 21.08 8.37
N GLU A 397 29.45 20.75 7.74
CA GLU A 397 30.49 21.70 7.31
C GLU A 397 30.01 22.79 6.32
N VAL A 398 28.85 22.59 5.70
CA VAL A 398 28.28 23.41 4.63
C VAL A 398 27.03 24.16 5.11
N MET A 399 26.33 23.68 6.16
CA MET A 399 25.22 24.41 6.80
C MET A 399 25.77 25.56 7.66
N ARG A 400 25.21 26.77 7.53
CA ARG A 400 25.54 27.89 8.43
C ARG A 400 24.71 27.79 9.70
N HIS A 401 25.35 27.59 10.84
CA HIS A 401 24.71 27.64 12.16
C HIS A 401 25.62 28.26 13.21
N SER A 402 25.04 28.83 14.26
CA SER A 402 25.74 29.38 15.42
C SER A 402 24.83 29.39 16.65
N GLY A 403 25.40 29.56 17.84
CA GLY A 403 24.64 29.48 19.09
C GLY A 403 24.23 28.05 19.42
N THR A 404 23.20 27.90 20.26
CA THR A 404 22.78 26.58 20.73
C THR A 404 21.69 26.01 19.82
N VAL A 405 22.01 24.89 19.16
CA VAL A 405 21.11 24.19 18.25
C VAL A 405 21.14 22.72 18.60
N GLU A 406 19.97 22.12 18.82
CA GLU A 406 19.83 20.71 19.18
C GLU A 406 18.98 19.95 18.16
N SER A 407 19.34 18.68 17.93
CA SER A 407 18.59 17.80 17.03
C SER A 407 17.47 17.10 17.80
N ILE A 408 16.24 17.23 17.32
CA ILE A 408 15.05 16.68 18.00
C ILE A 408 15.03 15.14 18.01
N MET A 409 15.77 14.48 17.13
CA MET A 409 15.72 13.01 17.02
C MET A 409 16.97 12.25 17.38
N GLN A 410 18.05 12.95 17.68
CA GLN A 410 19.37 12.32 17.65
C GLN A 410 20.17 12.48 18.92
N THR A 411 19.48 12.76 20.00
CA THR A 411 20.12 12.68 21.28
C THR A 411 20.27 11.18 21.58
N THR A 412 21.47 10.65 21.29
CA THR A 412 22.00 9.44 21.95
C THR A 412 22.08 9.66 23.47
N THR A 413 21.98 10.91 23.89
CA THR A 413 21.73 11.40 25.23
C THR A 413 20.22 11.44 25.50
N ASN A 414 19.84 11.23 26.76
CA ASN A 414 18.47 11.40 27.25
C ASN A 414 18.05 12.89 27.24
N HIS A 415 18.13 13.61 26.11
CA HIS A 415 17.77 15.02 26.06
C HIS A 415 16.24 15.23 26.00
N PRO A 416 15.68 16.16 26.79
CA PRO A 416 14.24 16.41 26.86
C PRO A 416 13.56 16.84 25.54
N CYS A 417 14.25 17.56 24.65
CA CYS A 417 13.68 18.05 23.38
C CYS A 417 13.18 16.92 22.45
N ARG A 418 13.55 15.67 22.74
CA ARG A 418 13.13 14.48 21.99
C ARG A 418 11.62 14.26 21.98
N ASP A 419 10.91 14.71 23.02
CA ASP A 419 9.44 14.59 23.10
C ASP A 419 8.74 15.26 21.91
N PHE A 420 9.34 16.28 21.31
CA PHE A 420 8.77 17.02 20.18
C PHE A 420 8.75 16.23 18.88
N SER A 421 9.52 15.13 18.79
CA SER A 421 9.45 14.24 17.63
C SER A 421 8.09 13.57 17.47
N HIS A 422 7.24 13.55 18.51
CA HIS A 422 5.86 13.05 18.47
C HIS A 422 4.86 13.99 17.76
N LEU A 423 5.25 15.24 17.51
CA LEU A 423 4.36 16.31 17.00
C LEU A 423 4.44 16.52 15.49
N HIS A 424 5.36 15.85 14.79
CA HIS A 424 5.56 16.00 13.35
C HIS A 424 5.83 14.65 12.67
N THR A 425 5.49 14.53 11.39
CA THR A 425 5.76 13.34 10.58
C THR A 425 7.03 13.54 9.75
N GLY A 426 8.08 12.78 10.08
CA GLY A 426 9.31 12.75 9.28
C GLY A 426 9.89 11.35 9.32
N SER A 427 10.58 10.92 8.27
CA SER A 427 11.16 9.57 8.28
C SER A 427 12.63 9.65 8.66
N VAL A 428 13.00 8.99 9.77
CA VAL A 428 14.39 8.62 10.13
C VAL A 428 14.44 7.23 10.78
N GLY A 429 15.61 6.62 10.82
CA GLY A 429 15.80 5.27 11.36
C GLY A 429 15.68 5.09 12.88
N ALA A 430 15.20 6.06 13.65
CA ALA A 430 15.11 5.97 15.12
C ALA A 430 13.74 5.43 15.54
N SER A 431 13.70 4.25 16.17
CA SER A 431 12.47 3.49 16.41
C SER A 431 11.79 3.71 17.75
N SER A 432 12.35 4.45 18.72
CA SER A 432 11.84 4.36 20.11
C SER A 432 10.87 5.44 20.60
N ASN A 433 10.89 6.71 20.11
CA ASN A 433 10.12 7.79 20.77
C ASN A 433 9.57 8.85 19.79
N GLY A 434 8.91 8.45 18.70
CA GLY A 434 8.34 9.39 17.72
C GLY A 434 9.23 9.61 16.49
N PRO A 435 8.69 10.10 15.35
CA PRO A 435 9.37 10.05 14.06
C PRO A 435 9.90 11.40 13.54
N GLY A 436 9.46 12.54 14.09
CA GLY A 436 9.64 13.84 13.46
C GLY A 436 11.06 14.38 13.62
N ALA A 437 11.78 14.59 12.52
CA ALA A 437 13.06 15.31 12.55
C ALA A 437 12.84 16.81 12.54
N GLY A 438 13.66 17.49 13.33
CA GLY A 438 13.80 18.93 13.26
C GLY A 438 15.02 19.38 14.04
N VAL A 439 15.20 20.70 14.03
CA VAL A 439 16.14 21.41 14.87
C VAL A 439 15.38 22.26 15.88
N TRP A 440 15.92 22.29 17.09
CA TRP A 440 15.56 23.23 18.11
C TRP A 440 16.62 24.34 18.17
N LEU A 441 16.17 25.59 18.12
CA LEU A 441 17.01 26.78 18.23
C LEU A 441 16.77 27.42 19.60
N PHE A 442 17.82 27.66 20.40
CA PHE A 442 17.71 28.37 21.67
C PHE A 442 18.96 29.20 21.94
N ASP A 443 18.88 30.11 22.91
CA ASP A 443 19.94 31.07 23.26
C ASP A 443 20.45 31.88 22.05
N GLY A 444 19.55 32.37 21.21
CA GLY A 444 19.89 33.08 19.97
C GLY A 444 20.45 32.18 18.86
N GLY A 445 20.21 30.87 18.97
CA GLY A 445 20.60 29.87 17.98
C GLY A 445 20.08 30.20 16.58
N LEU A 446 20.89 29.89 15.57
CA LEU A 446 20.61 30.16 14.17
C LEU A 446 20.98 28.95 13.31
N CYS A 447 20.18 28.68 12.28
CA CYS A 447 20.49 27.72 11.23
C CYS A 447 20.00 28.23 9.86
N ALA A 448 20.70 27.89 8.78
CA ALA A 448 20.27 28.26 7.43
C ALA A 448 20.28 27.06 6.48
N ILE A 449 19.26 26.97 5.62
CA ILE A 449 19.08 25.90 4.63
C ILE A 449 18.66 26.51 3.29
N LYS A 450 19.31 26.07 2.20
CA LYS A 450 19.08 26.59 0.85
C LYS A 450 19.07 25.44 -0.14
N ALA A 451 18.32 25.62 -1.21
CA ALA A 451 18.31 24.76 -2.37
C ALA A 451 19.12 25.40 -3.51
N GLN A 452 20.03 24.65 -4.12
CA GLN A 452 20.68 25.03 -5.38
C GLN A 452 19.83 24.65 -6.59
N SER A 453 20.17 25.22 -7.74
CA SER A 453 19.81 24.63 -9.03
C SER A 453 20.38 23.22 -9.14
N GLU A 454 19.58 22.30 -9.65
CA GLU A 454 19.98 20.91 -9.80
C GLU A 454 20.12 20.56 -11.29
N PRO A 455 21.36 20.37 -11.80
CA PRO A 455 21.59 20.11 -13.22
C PRO A 455 20.81 18.90 -13.74
N GLY A 456 20.25 19.03 -14.94
CA GLY A 456 19.47 17.97 -15.58
C GLY A 456 18.10 17.74 -14.93
N SER A 457 17.60 18.69 -14.14
CA SER A 457 16.27 18.68 -13.56
C SER A 457 15.43 19.89 -13.95
N LEU A 458 14.19 19.95 -13.45
CA LEU A 458 13.35 21.13 -13.60
C LEU A 458 13.70 22.22 -12.57
N MET A 459 14.41 21.88 -11.48
CA MET A 459 14.86 22.81 -10.44
C MET A 459 16.02 23.67 -10.94
N THR A 460 15.69 24.75 -11.65
CA THR A 460 16.67 25.65 -12.25
C THR A 460 16.62 27.05 -11.63
N SER A 461 17.73 27.80 -11.73
CA SER A 461 17.85 29.16 -11.18
C SER A 461 17.11 30.19 -12.02
N ASP A 462 16.97 29.95 -13.31
CA ASP A 462 16.28 30.82 -14.26
C ASP A 462 14.75 30.76 -14.18
N ALA A 463 14.21 30.12 -13.13
CA ALA A 463 12.78 30.04 -12.87
C ALA A 463 12.45 30.37 -11.42
N PRO A 464 11.19 30.77 -11.12
CA PRO A 464 10.74 30.95 -9.75
C PRO A 464 10.87 29.68 -8.92
N LEU A 465 11.17 29.85 -7.63
CA LEU A 465 11.27 28.77 -6.65
C LEU A 465 10.44 29.15 -5.42
N VAL A 466 9.46 28.33 -5.08
CA VAL A 466 8.76 28.42 -3.81
C VAL A 466 9.57 27.65 -2.77
N VAL A 467 9.86 28.30 -1.65
CA VAL A 467 10.46 27.66 -0.48
C VAL A 467 9.50 27.84 0.69
N GLU A 468 9.24 26.75 1.41
CA GLU A 468 8.34 26.75 2.57
C GLU A 468 9.05 26.15 3.78
N ALA A 469 8.84 26.72 4.95
CA ALA A 469 9.37 26.23 6.21
C ALA A 469 8.24 25.78 7.12
N ASN A 470 8.31 24.54 7.60
CA ASN A 470 7.37 23.98 8.57
C ASN A 470 7.99 24.12 9.97
N TYR A 471 7.33 24.88 10.83
CA TYR A 471 7.77 25.18 12.19
C TYR A 471 6.62 24.99 13.18
N LEU A 472 6.95 24.85 14.46
CA LEU A 472 5.97 24.58 15.51
C LEU A 472 5.69 25.83 16.33
N ALA A 473 4.41 26.20 16.44
CA ALA A 473 3.92 27.07 17.49
C ALA A 473 3.45 26.21 18.68
N TYR A 474 3.93 26.50 19.88
CA TYR A 474 3.68 25.71 21.08
C TYR A 474 3.79 26.54 22.37
N PRO A 475 3.28 26.05 23.52
CA PRO A 475 3.27 26.82 24.75
C PRO A 475 4.68 27.08 25.28
N GLY A 476 4.99 28.35 25.48
CA GLY A 476 6.26 28.85 25.98
C GLY A 476 7.30 29.05 24.89
N ALA A 477 7.00 28.82 23.61
CA ALA A 477 7.96 28.93 22.52
C ALA A 477 8.55 30.35 22.37
N SER A 478 9.83 30.44 21.98
CA SER A 478 10.42 31.71 21.53
C SER A 478 9.88 32.13 20.17
N MET A 479 9.89 33.43 19.88
CA MET A 479 9.57 33.91 18.53
C MET A 479 10.64 33.43 17.54
N LEU A 480 10.24 33.16 16.29
CA LEU A 480 11.13 32.71 15.23
C LEU A 480 11.33 33.82 14.20
N ARG A 481 12.58 34.19 13.93
CA ARG A 481 12.94 35.08 12.82
C ARG A 481 13.30 34.24 11.60
N ILE A 482 12.55 34.42 10.52
CA ILE A 482 12.75 33.74 9.23
C ILE A 482 13.20 34.77 8.20
N THR A 483 14.36 34.55 7.59
CA THR A 483 14.96 35.46 6.61
C THR A 483 15.13 34.74 5.28
N PRO A 484 14.35 35.09 4.24
CA PRO A 484 14.59 34.59 2.88
C PRO A 484 15.95 35.07 2.39
N GLU A 485 16.77 34.13 1.91
CA GLU A 485 18.15 34.38 1.50
C GLU A 485 18.47 33.70 0.18
N ARG A 486 19.20 34.40 -0.69
CA ARG A 486 19.84 33.83 -1.87
C ARG A 486 21.35 34.05 -1.85
N GLY A 487 22.15 33.03 -2.15
CA GLY A 487 23.62 33.12 -2.06
C GLY A 487 24.37 32.20 -3.03
N PRO A 488 25.70 32.30 -3.09
CA PRO A 488 26.51 31.49 -4.00
C PRO A 488 26.74 30.06 -3.51
N SER A 489 26.47 29.79 -2.23
CA SER A 489 26.53 28.48 -1.62
C SER A 489 25.61 28.42 -0.40
N GLN A 490 25.45 27.22 0.16
CA GLN A 490 24.78 27.00 1.44
C GLN A 490 25.45 27.77 2.60
N ALA A 491 26.79 27.80 2.65
CA ALA A 491 27.56 28.36 3.76
C ALA A 491 27.69 29.90 3.69
N THR A 492 27.68 30.48 2.49
CA THR A 492 27.94 31.91 2.31
C THR A 492 26.68 32.74 2.55
N VAL A 493 26.80 33.82 3.35
CA VAL A 493 25.75 34.84 3.47
C VAL A 493 25.57 35.55 2.13
N GLY A 494 24.36 35.53 1.60
CA GLY A 494 24.04 36.15 0.33
C GLY A 494 23.12 37.37 0.45
N THR A 495 22.35 37.66 -0.60
CA THR A 495 21.32 38.70 -0.60
C THR A 495 20.12 38.23 0.19
N THR A 496 19.66 39.03 1.15
CA THR A 496 18.48 38.73 1.98
C THR A 496 17.28 39.57 1.58
N ALA A 497 16.09 38.99 1.71
CA ALA A 497 14.84 39.75 1.77
C ALA A 497 14.58 40.24 3.21
N ALA A 498 13.53 41.04 3.40
CA ALA A 498 13.14 41.50 4.74
C ALA A 498 12.84 40.29 5.66
N PRO A 499 13.44 40.22 6.85
CA PRO A 499 13.13 39.15 7.80
C PRO A 499 11.71 39.28 8.31
N THR A 500 11.05 38.15 8.55
CA THR A 500 9.76 38.08 9.23
C THR A 500 9.96 37.49 10.61
N VAL A 501 9.47 38.15 11.66
CA VAL A 501 9.41 37.58 13.01
C VAL A 501 8.00 37.02 13.21
N VAL A 502 7.90 35.70 13.38
CA VAL A 502 6.62 35.01 13.57
C VAL A 502 6.45 34.63 15.04
N PRO A 503 5.26 34.86 15.62
CA PRO A 503 4.98 34.42 16.97
C PRO A 503 4.78 32.91 17.03
N CYS A 504 5.43 32.26 18.00
CA CYS A 504 5.32 30.82 18.20
C CYS A 504 4.70 30.45 19.55
N ASP A 505 4.70 31.35 20.54
CA ASP A 505 4.13 31.06 21.85
C ASP A 505 2.60 30.95 21.79
N THR A 506 2.07 29.82 22.24
CA THR A 506 0.64 29.54 22.35
C THR A 506 0.17 29.36 23.80
N SER A 507 0.97 29.82 24.77
CA SER A 507 0.65 29.69 26.20
C SER A 507 -0.72 30.30 26.52
N THR A 508 -1.59 29.45 27.04
CA THR A 508 -2.87 29.85 27.65
C THR A 508 -2.74 29.93 29.16
N HIS A 509 -1.84 29.14 29.73
CA HIS A 509 -1.58 29.09 31.16
C HIS A 509 -0.12 28.70 31.43
N THR A 510 0.42 29.22 32.54
CA THR A 510 1.72 28.84 33.08
C THR A 510 1.58 28.54 34.57
N HIS A 511 2.23 27.47 35.02
CA HIS A 511 2.20 27.01 36.40
C HIS A 511 3.62 26.75 36.89
N THR A 512 3.96 27.21 38.10
CA THR A 512 5.22 26.88 38.76
C THR A 512 4.96 25.75 39.75
N LEU A 513 5.63 24.62 39.58
CA LEU A 513 5.39 23.43 40.40
C LEU A 513 5.72 23.70 41.88
N GLY A 514 4.73 23.51 42.75
CA GLY A 514 4.89 23.58 44.19
C GLY A 514 5.56 22.33 44.78
N SER A 515 5.85 22.35 46.08
CA SER A 515 6.42 21.19 46.78
C SER A 515 5.47 20.00 46.90
N ASN A 516 4.16 20.25 46.75
CA ASN A 516 3.11 19.23 46.79
C ASN A 516 2.73 18.72 45.38
N ASP A 517 3.23 19.38 44.33
CA ASP A 517 3.04 18.92 42.95
C ASP A 517 4.01 17.77 42.67
N SER A 518 3.61 16.83 41.82
CA SER A 518 4.46 15.69 41.46
C SER A 518 4.18 15.18 40.05
N VAL A 519 5.21 14.66 39.40
CA VAL A 519 5.08 14.00 38.09
C VAL A 519 5.53 12.55 38.24
N VAL A 520 4.62 11.61 37.99
CA VAL A 520 4.85 10.17 38.13
C VAL A 520 4.38 9.45 36.86
N GLY A 521 5.34 9.00 36.06
CA GLY A 521 5.04 8.38 34.76
C GLY A 521 4.38 9.38 33.82
N GLN A 522 3.16 9.08 33.39
CA GLN A 522 2.32 9.93 32.52
C GLN A 522 1.48 10.96 33.29
N VAL A 523 1.47 10.94 34.63
CA VAL A 523 0.54 11.75 35.42
C VAL A 523 1.26 12.90 36.09
N VAL A 524 0.83 14.13 35.78
CA VAL A 524 1.18 15.36 36.50
C VAL A 524 0.09 15.64 37.53
N LYS A 525 0.44 15.66 38.81
CA LYS A 525 -0.46 15.96 39.93
C LYS A 525 -0.18 17.37 40.43
N LEU A 526 -1.20 18.21 40.41
CA LEU A 526 -1.15 19.58 40.88
C LEU A 526 -2.05 19.75 42.10
N GLU A 527 -1.56 20.38 43.16
CA GLU A 527 -2.36 20.72 44.34
C GLU A 527 -3.47 21.72 43.99
N GLY A 528 -4.71 21.41 44.37
CA GLY A 528 -5.90 22.21 44.07
C GLY A 528 -6.72 21.71 42.88
N ASP A 529 -7.81 22.44 42.60
CA ASP A 529 -8.68 22.19 41.45
C ASP A 529 -8.26 23.09 40.27
N HIS A 530 -7.72 22.45 39.24
CA HIS A 530 -7.26 23.05 37.99
C HIS A 530 -7.98 22.46 36.79
N THR A 531 -9.11 21.76 37.01
CA THR A 531 -9.83 21.05 35.94
C THR A 531 -10.37 21.99 34.85
N SER A 532 -10.59 23.26 35.17
CA SER A 532 -11.00 24.29 34.19
C SER A 532 -9.83 24.97 33.46
N VAL A 533 -8.60 24.71 33.88
CA VAL A 533 -7.38 25.37 33.34
C VAL A 533 -6.75 24.55 32.23
N TYR A 534 -6.80 23.22 32.36
CA TYR A 534 -6.17 22.29 31.43
C TYR A 534 -7.23 21.56 30.60
N ALA A 535 -6.94 21.35 29.32
CA ALA A 535 -7.85 20.70 28.38
C ALA A 535 -7.18 19.49 27.71
N PRO A 536 -7.90 18.36 27.51
CA PRO A 536 -7.46 17.30 26.61
C PRO A 536 -7.09 17.84 25.22
N GLY A 537 -6.03 17.30 24.62
CA GLY A 537 -5.47 17.73 23.33
C GLY A 537 -4.49 18.90 23.41
N ALA A 538 -4.44 19.66 24.51
CA ALA A 538 -3.43 20.70 24.70
C ALA A 538 -2.03 20.09 24.92
N LEU A 539 -0.98 20.82 24.53
CA LEU A 539 0.39 20.46 24.83
C LEU A 539 0.79 21.01 26.20
N LEU A 540 1.48 20.20 26.99
CA LEU A 540 2.19 20.62 28.19
C LEU A 540 3.69 20.63 27.88
N VAL A 541 4.37 21.73 28.22
CA VAL A 541 5.80 21.92 27.99
C VAL A 541 6.47 22.38 29.28
N VAL A 542 7.58 21.74 29.65
CA VAL A 542 8.45 22.24 30.73
C VAL A 542 9.28 23.39 30.18
N THR A 543 9.10 24.59 30.71
CA THR A 543 9.73 25.82 30.20
C THR A 543 10.96 26.25 31.00
N THR A 544 11.16 25.72 32.21
CA THR A 544 12.36 25.97 33.03
C THR A 544 12.78 24.71 33.79
N GLY A 545 14.05 24.67 34.23
CA GLY A 545 14.58 23.60 35.09
C GLY A 545 15.30 22.48 34.33
N PRO A 546 15.78 21.43 35.02
CA PRO A 546 16.58 20.36 34.39
C PRO A 546 15.79 19.48 33.41
N ALA A 547 14.46 19.46 33.54
CA ALA A 547 13.58 18.73 32.64
C ALA A 547 13.21 19.52 31.37
N PHE A 548 13.66 20.78 31.25
CA PHE A 548 13.48 21.59 30.05
C PHE A 548 14.23 20.99 28.84
N PRO A 549 13.64 20.96 27.62
CA PRO A 549 12.23 21.22 27.29
C PRO A 549 11.42 19.92 27.05
N SER A 550 11.09 19.15 28.10
CA SER A 550 10.21 17.98 27.96
C SER A 550 8.79 18.42 27.60
N SER A 551 8.04 17.57 26.88
CA SER A 551 6.65 17.87 26.53
C SER A 551 5.77 16.63 26.47
N GLY A 552 4.45 16.83 26.56
CA GLY A 552 3.48 15.76 26.38
C GLY A 552 2.08 16.30 26.08
N VAL A 553 1.33 15.57 25.25
CA VAL A 553 -0.07 15.92 24.92
C VAL A 553 -0.98 15.43 26.05
N ILE A 554 -1.85 16.32 26.54
CA ILE A 554 -2.81 16.02 27.60
C ILE A 554 -3.90 15.08 27.05
N GLU A 555 -4.07 13.93 27.67
CA GLU A 555 -5.11 12.96 27.37
C GLU A 555 -6.37 13.18 28.23
N SER A 556 -6.19 13.40 29.54
CA SER A 556 -7.30 13.62 30.47
C SER A 556 -6.91 14.50 31.64
N VAL A 557 -7.91 15.15 32.25
CA VAL A 557 -7.77 16.00 33.43
C VAL A 557 -8.87 15.65 34.43
N VAL A 558 -8.49 15.24 35.65
CA VAL A 558 -9.44 14.74 36.67
C VAL A 558 -9.08 15.29 38.05
N LEU A 559 -10.08 15.81 38.78
CA LEU A 559 -9.93 16.16 40.19
C LEU A 559 -10.01 14.91 41.07
N ASN A 560 -8.91 14.59 41.75
CA ASN A 560 -8.78 13.45 42.66
C ASN A 560 -8.50 13.94 44.08
N GLY A 561 -9.57 14.14 44.86
CA GLY A 561 -9.47 14.69 46.21
C GLY A 561 -9.01 16.15 46.19
N THR A 562 -7.84 16.43 46.74
CA THR A 562 -7.26 17.79 46.78
C THR A 562 -6.29 18.09 45.64
N HIS A 563 -6.17 17.19 44.65
CA HIS A 563 -5.24 17.35 43.54
C HIS A 563 -5.92 17.17 42.19
N THR A 564 -5.50 17.96 41.20
CA THR A 564 -5.83 17.72 39.79
C THR A 564 -4.78 16.80 39.19
N SER A 565 -5.23 15.70 38.57
CA SER A 565 -4.39 14.75 37.83
C SER A 565 -4.54 15.01 36.34
N ILE A 566 -3.44 15.38 35.70
CA ILE A 566 -3.32 15.55 34.25
C ILE A 566 -2.59 14.33 33.71
N THR A 567 -3.27 13.51 32.91
CA THR A 567 -2.67 12.33 32.27
C THR A 567 -2.18 12.72 30.87
N LEU A 568 -0.95 12.36 30.53
CA LEU A 568 -0.33 12.60 29.23
C LEU A 568 -0.34 11.33 28.38
N LYS A 569 -0.46 11.46 27.04
CA LYS A 569 -0.41 10.33 26.09
C LYS A 569 0.88 9.51 26.19
N HIS A 570 1.99 10.15 26.57
CA HIS A 570 3.27 9.51 26.86
C HIS A 570 3.94 10.16 28.07
N PRO A 571 4.81 9.45 28.80
CA PRO A 571 5.60 10.06 29.86
C PRO A 571 6.44 11.21 29.31
N LEU A 572 6.68 12.24 30.13
CA LEU A 572 7.71 13.23 29.84
C LEU A 572 9.08 12.54 29.82
N HIS A 573 9.93 12.91 28.87
CA HIS A 573 11.27 12.33 28.76
C HIS A 573 12.14 12.64 30.00
N ALA A 574 12.00 13.84 30.57
CA ALA A 574 12.55 14.19 31.87
C ALA A 574 11.47 14.73 32.81
N THR A 575 11.57 14.37 34.10
CA THR A 575 10.56 14.69 35.12
C THR A 575 10.87 16.04 35.77
N PRO A 576 9.98 17.05 35.68
CA PRO A 576 10.19 18.33 36.36
C PRO A 576 9.97 18.20 37.88
N GLY A 577 10.65 19.06 38.64
CA GLY A 577 10.58 19.14 40.11
C GLY A 577 9.94 20.43 40.62
N ALA A 578 9.83 20.56 41.94
CA ALA A 578 9.35 21.78 42.57
C ALA A 578 10.23 22.99 42.20
N GLY A 579 9.60 24.09 41.78
CA GLY A 579 10.25 25.29 41.26
C GLY A 579 10.37 25.34 39.74
N ASP A 580 10.20 24.22 39.04
CA ASP A 580 10.16 24.20 37.58
C ASP A 580 8.82 24.77 37.07
N GLN A 581 8.85 25.39 35.89
CA GLN A 581 7.67 25.94 35.24
C GLN A 581 7.18 25.03 34.12
N ILE A 582 5.86 24.89 34.04
CA ILE A 582 5.17 24.27 32.92
C ILE A 582 4.28 25.31 32.24
N ALA A 583 4.24 25.28 30.91
CA ALA A 583 3.30 26.04 30.10
C ALA A 583 2.33 25.09 29.38
N THR A 584 1.08 25.51 29.24
CA THR A 584 0.07 24.73 28.52
C THR A 584 -0.73 25.57 27.53
N GLY A 585 -1.15 24.94 26.44
CA GLY A 585 -1.91 25.58 25.37
C GLY A 585 -1.97 24.70 24.12
N PRO A 586 -2.66 25.14 23.06
CA PRO A 586 -2.70 24.40 21.80
C PRO A 586 -1.31 24.36 21.16
N PHE A 587 -1.07 23.40 20.26
CA PHE A 587 0.13 23.41 19.42
C PHE A 587 -0.28 23.30 17.94
N GLU A 588 0.47 23.99 17.09
CA GLU A 588 0.12 24.16 15.68
C GLU A 588 1.38 24.09 14.83
N MET A 589 1.33 23.25 13.80
CA MET A 589 2.33 23.29 12.74
C MET A 589 1.97 24.45 11.82
N ARG A 590 2.92 25.34 11.59
CA ARG A 590 2.75 26.52 10.75
C ARG A 590 3.71 26.46 9.58
N VAL A 591 3.26 27.03 8.47
CA VAL A 591 4.03 27.14 7.23
C VAL A 591 4.35 28.59 6.97
N TYR A 592 5.64 28.89 6.78
CA TYR A 592 6.07 30.16 6.19
C TYR A 592 6.49 29.91 4.75
N SER A 593 5.85 30.58 3.79
CA SER A 593 6.14 30.44 2.35
C SER A 593 6.75 31.71 1.78
N TYR A 594 7.75 31.54 0.91
CA TYR A 594 8.36 32.62 0.16
C TYR A 594 8.65 32.17 -1.28
N GLU A 595 8.21 32.98 -2.25
CA GLU A 595 8.53 32.75 -3.67
C GLU A 595 9.74 33.59 -4.07
N PHE A 596 10.84 32.92 -4.37
CA PHE A 596 12.00 33.53 -4.99
C PHE A 596 11.74 33.72 -6.48
N ALA A 597 11.94 34.94 -6.97
CA ALA A 597 11.98 35.22 -8.40
C ALA A 597 13.09 34.41 -9.10
N GLN A 598 12.97 34.31 -10.44
CA GLN A 598 14.06 33.79 -11.26
C GLN A 598 15.35 34.60 -11.06
N VAL A 599 16.47 33.90 -11.03
CA VAL A 599 17.81 34.45 -10.91
C VAL A 599 18.33 34.75 -12.32
N ALA A 600 18.81 35.98 -12.54
CA ALA A 600 19.32 36.39 -13.84
C ALA A 600 20.53 35.54 -14.26
N SER A 601 20.66 35.29 -15.56
CA SER A 601 21.81 34.57 -16.12
C SER A 601 23.12 35.24 -15.70
N GLY A 602 24.05 34.46 -15.14
CA GLY A 602 25.35 34.95 -14.66
C GLY A 602 25.39 35.47 -13.22
N ASP A 603 24.23 35.61 -12.53
CA ASP A 603 24.22 35.92 -11.09
C ASP A 603 24.67 34.67 -10.30
N PRO A 604 25.75 34.75 -9.51
CA PRO A 604 26.25 33.61 -8.75
C PRO A 604 25.33 33.19 -7.61
N ASN A 605 24.34 34.01 -7.22
CA ASN A 605 23.46 33.76 -6.09
C ASN A 605 22.28 32.81 -6.43
N THR A 606 22.61 31.61 -6.92
CA THR A 606 21.64 30.63 -7.40
C THR A 606 21.02 29.77 -6.28
N TRP A 607 21.66 29.71 -5.11
CA TRP A 607 21.11 29.03 -3.94
C TRP A 607 20.04 29.88 -3.29
N ARG A 608 18.88 29.32 -2.94
CA ARG A 608 17.72 30.05 -2.41
C ARG A 608 17.10 29.28 -1.24
N GLY A 609 16.79 29.96 -0.14
CA GLY A 609 16.15 29.34 1.01
C GLY A 609 16.01 30.26 2.22
N PHE A 610 16.14 29.73 3.43
CA PHE A 610 15.90 30.47 4.66
C PHE A 610 17.08 30.42 5.63
N GLU A 611 17.30 31.53 6.32
CA GLU A 611 17.92 31.56 7.64
C GLU A 611 16.82 31.61 8.70
N PHE A 612 16.92 30.73 9.68
CA PHE A 612 16.10 30.67 10.88
C PHE A 612 16.95 31.12 12.05
N ALA A 613 16.43 32.04 12.86
CA ALA A 613 17.06 32.45 14.10
C ALA A 613 16.03 32.55 15.20
N GLU A 614 16.35 32.01 16.36
CA GLU A 614 15.56 32.24 17.57
C GLU A 614 15.67 33.71 17.99
N VAL A 615 14.54 34.28 18.40
CA VAL A 615 14.51 35.58 19.07
C VAL A 615 14.37 35.30 20.57
N PRO A 616 15.40 35.60 21.39
CA PRO A 616 15.40 35.29 22.82
C PRO A 616 14.13 35.77 23.53
N GLY A 617 13.53 34.89 24.33
CA GLY A 617 12.35 35.25 25.12
C GLY A 617 11.46 34.08 25.58
N GLY A 618 11.74 32.85 25.16
CA GLY A 618 10.97 31.68 25.56
C GLY A 618 11.81 30.38 25.60
N ALA A 619 11.15 29.26 25.41
CA ALA A 619 11.69 27.90 25.43
C ALA A 619 12.52 27.56 24.17
N GLY A 620 12.68 28.48 23.24
CA GLY A 620 13.31 28.25 21.94
C GLY A 620 12.31 28.05 20.81
N ALA A 621 12.82 27.90 19.59
CA ALA A 621 12.00 27.76 18.39
C ALA A 621 12.30 26.42 17.70
N VAL A 622 11.26 25.77 17.19
CA VAL A 622 11.37 24.45 16.55
C VAL A 622 11.06 24.57 15.06
N VAL A 623 11.99 24.10 14.22
CA VAL A 623 11.81 24.01 12.77
C VAL A 623 12.01 22.57 12.33
N PHE A 624 10.98 21.97 11.75
CA PHE A 624 10.96 20.56 11.42
C PHE A 624 11.49 20.29 10.01
N SER A 625 10.94 20.97 9.00
CA SER A 625 11.27 20.67 7.61
C SER A 625 11.20 21.88 6.68
N VAL A 626 11.81 21.75 5.50
CA VAL A 626 11.70 22.72 4.40
C VAL A 626 11.21 22.04 3.12
N ASN A 627 10.32 22.70 2.40
CA ASN A 627 9.95 22.38 1.03
C ASN A 627 10.70 23.34 0.09
N ALA A 628 11.17 22.87 -1.06
CA ALA A 628 11.46 23.77 -2.18
C ALA A 628 11.09 23.14 -3.50
N TYR A 629 10.24 23.82 -4.26
CA TYR A 629 9.71 23.31 -5.51
C TYR A 629 9.36 24.43 -6.48
N ARG A 630 9.22 24.06 -7.74
CA ARG A 630 8.71 24.96 -8.78
C ARG A 630 7.18 24.92 -8.80
N PRO A 631 6.50 26.05 -8.57
CA PRO A 631 5.04 26.06 -8.41
C PRO A 631 4.27 25.79 -9.73
N ASN A 632 4.91 26.02 -10.89
CA ASN A 632 4.23 26.08 -12.18
C ASN A 632 4.80 25.09 -13.20
N VAL A 633 5.31 23.94 -12.76
CA VAL A 633 5.84 22.92 -13.67
C VAL A 633 5.36 21.54 -13.28
N ASN A 634 4.78 20.83 -14.25
CA ASN A 634 4.39 19.43 -14.12
C ASN A 634 5.67 18.62 -13.92
N GLY A 635 5.81 18.03 -12.75
CA GLY A 635 6.99 17.27 -12.38
C GLY A 635 6.74 16.38 -11.19
N PHE A 636 7.82 15.79 -10.69
CA PHE A 636 7.81 15.07 -9.44
C PHE A 636 8.40 15.95 -8.34
N ILE A 637 7.71 16.00 -7.21
CA ILE A 637 8.23 16.56 -5.98
C ILE A 637 8.51 15.40 -5.04
N MET A 638 9.65 15.40 -4.40
CA MET A 638 10.11 14.24 -3.64
C MET A 638 10.07 14.56 -2.17
N GLY A 639 9.35 13.76 -1.39
CA GLY A 639 9.18 13.99 0.03
C GLY A 639 9.35 12.75 0.87
N SER A 640 9.54 12.99 2.17
CA SER A 640 9.62 11.96 3.18
C SER A 640 8.54 12.15 4.21
N VAL A 641 7.95 11.05 4.65
CA VAL A 641 6.85 11.02 5.60
C VAL A 641 6.69 9.68 6.24
N GLY A 642 5.86 9.62 7.27
CA GLY A 642 5.61 8.38 8.00
C GLY A 642 6.66 8.08 9.06
N TRP A 643 6.27 7.21 10.00
CA TRP A 643 6.98 6.91 11.24
C TRP A 643 7.89 5.68 11.12
N GLY A 644 9.07 5.74 11.75
CA GLY A 644 10.00 4.61 11.84
C GLY A 644 9.65 3.60 12.96
N GLY A 645 9.71 2.30 12.65
CA GLY A 645 10.05 1.22 13.60
C GLY A 645 8.93 0.42 14.26
N ASN A 646 7.83 1.04 14.68
CA ASN A 646 6.90 0.42 15.64
C ASN A 646 5.51 0.03 15.09
N GLY A 647 5.30 0.09 13.77
CA GLY A 647 4.02 -0.26 13.14
C GLY A 647 2.92 0.80 13.30
N TYR A 648 1.97 0.82 12.36
CA TYR A 648 1.02 1.91 12.13
C TYR A 648 0.00 2.17 13.25
N GLN A 649 -0.48 1.14 13.94
CA GLN A 649 -1.46 1.31 15.03
C GLN A 649 -0.85 2.03 16.23
N LEU A 650 0.31 1.57 16.70
CA LEU A 650 1.04 2.24 17.79
C LEU A 650 1.43 3.67 17.42
N GLN A 651 1.52 3.99 16.11
CA GLN A 651 1.70 5.36 15.65
C GLN A 651 0.44 6.16 15.95
N ILE A 652 -0.71 5.80 15.40
CA ILE A 652 -1.97 6.53 15.64
C ILE A 652 -2.25 6.70 17.14
N ASP A 653 -2.06 5.64 17.93
CA ASP A 653 -2.37 5.63 19.36
C ASP A 653 -1.43 6.50 20.20
N LYS A 654 -0.14 6.58 19.84
CA LYS A 654 0.89 7.27 20.66
C LYS A 654 1.38 8.60 20.05
N SER A 655 0.92 8.97 18.85
CA SER A 655 1.19 10.26 18.21
C SER A 655 0.27 11.37 18.70
N SER A 656 0.56 12.58 18.25
CA SER A 656 -0.50 13.46 17.75
C SER A 656 -0.97 12.96 16.37
N PRO A 657 -2.07 12.18 16.26
CA PRO A 657 -2.61 11.75 14.95
C PRO A 657 -2.96 12.96 14.06
N GLU A 658 -3.19 14.12 14.67
CA GLU A 658 -3.35 15.41 14.00
C GLU A 658 -2.13 15.81 13.16
N ALA A 659 -0.93 15.29 13.44
CA ALA A 659 0.28 15.55 12.66
C ALA A 659 0.15 15.04 11.20
N ILE A 660 -0.56 13.93 10.98
CA ILE A 660 -0.79 13.36 9.65
C ILE A 660 -1.78 14.23 8.87
N VAL A 661 -2.86 14.65 9.53
CA VAL A 661 -3.87 15.57 8.97
C VAL A 661 -3.23 16.92 8.62
N LYS A 662 -2.37 17.43 9.51
CA LYS A 662 -1.57 18.63 9.27
C LYS A 662 -0.67 18.45 8.07
N TRP A 663 -0.01 17.29 7.93
CA TRP A 663 0.80 17.02 6.76
C TRP A 663 0.00 16.98 5.44
N MET A 664 -1.21 16.39 5.45
CA MET A 664 -2.13 16.45 4.31
C MET A 664 -2.39 17.90 3.88
N LYS A 665 -2.67 18.79 4.85
CA LYS A 665 -2.83 20.23 4.62
C LYS A 665 -1.54 20.91 4.12
N GLU A 666 -0.40 20.62 4.73
CA GLU A 666 0.91 21.22 4.41
C GLU A 666 1.38 20.89 3.00
N THR A 667 1.13 19.66 2.54
CA THR A 667 1.43 19.30 1.14
C THR A 667 0.52 20.02 0.16
N LYS A 668 -0.63 20.53 0.59
CA LYS A 668 -1.67 21.09 -0.29
C LYS A 668 -2.12 20.08 -1.33
N ALA A 669 -2.22 18.81 -0.94
CA ALA A 669 -2.69 17.76 -1.81
C ALA A 669 -4.13 18.06 -2.28
N ASP A 670 -4.42 17.80 -3.55
CA ASP A 670 -5.79 17.70 -4.03
C ASP A 670 -6.27 16.24 -3.96
N ILE A 671 -5.36 15.32 -4.28
CA ILE A 671 -5.59 13.87 -4.30
C ILE A 671 -4.47 13.20 -3.51
N TRP A 672 -4.85 12.23 -2.69
CA TRP A 672 -3.95 11.43 -1.90
C TRP A 672 -4.14 9.95 -2.19
N LEU A 673 -3.13 9.31 -2.75
CA LEU A 673 -3.15 7.91 -3.13
C LEU A 673 -2.30 7.09 -2.15
N GLN A 674 -2.94 6.12 -1.50
CA GLN A 674 -2.25 5.13 -0.68
C GLN A 674 -1.80 3.96 -1.55
N VAL A 675 -0.53 3.62 -1.47
CA VAL A 675 0.06 2.52 -2.23
C VAL A 675 0.74 1.53 -1.29
N THR A 676 0.69 0.24 -1.66
CA THR A 676 1.43 -0.80 -0.94
C THR A 676 2.92 -0.51 -0.89
N ALA A 677 3.63 -1.20 0.01
CA ALA A 677 5.07 -1.04 0.10
C ALA A 677 5.77 -1.36 -1.24
N ASN A 678 6.80 -0.59 -1.60
CA ASN A 678 7.47 -0.67 -2.90
C ASN A 678 9.00 -0.87 -2.81
N GLN A 679 9.49 -1.69 -1.87
CA GLN A 679 10.94 -1.91 -1.78
C GLN A 679 11.46 -2.65 -3.00
N PHE A 680 12.63 -2.21 -3.48
CA PHE A 680 13.30 -2.81 -4.63
C PHE A 680 12.48 -2.80 -5.92
N SER A 681 11.40 -2.00 -5.98
CA SER A 681 10.78 -1.66 -7.26
C SER A 681 11.85 -1.12 -8.19
N GLN A 682 11.80 -1.47 -9.47
CA GLN A 682 12.67 -0.88 -10.49
C GLN A 682 12.10 0.49 -10.91
N PRO A 683 12.88 1.46 -11.41
CA PRO A 683 12.32 2.77 -11.79
C PRO A 683 11.14 2.68 -12.77
N PRO A 684 11.16 1.78 -13.79
CA PRO A 684 10.00 1.56 -14.66
C PRO A 684 8.71 1.13 -13.94
N THR A 685 8.83 0.35 -12.87
CA THR A 685 7.70 -0.08 -12.02
C THR A 685 7.02 1.14 -11.39
N MET A 686 7.81 2.08 -10.89
CA MET A 686 7.27 3.32 -10.33
C MET A 686 6.74 4.29 -11.38
N LEU A 687 7.40 4.32 -12.54
CA LEU A 687 6.97 5.14 -13.66
C LEU A 687 5.62 4.69 -14.22
N ALA A 688 5.31 3.39 -14.16
CA ALA A 688 4.09 2.83 -14.74
C ALA A 688 2.84 3.55 -14.25
N TYR A 689 2.53 3.53 -12.95
CA TYR A 689 1.32 4.18 -12.44
C TYR A 689 1.39 5.70 -12.48
N THR A 690 2.55 6.32 -12.30
CA THR A 690 2.66 7.78 -12.48
C THR A 690 2.39 8.20 -13.92
N THR A 691 2.71 7.35 -14.90
CA THR A 691 2.34 7.54 -16.30
C THR A 691 0.82 7.44 -16.48
N PHE A 692 0.17 6.43 -15.89
CA PHE A 692 -1.30 6.32 -15.92
C PHE A 692 -1.98 7.52 -15.28
N ILE A 693 -1.53 7.93 -14.09
CA ILE A 693 -2.05 9.12 -13.40
C ILE A 693 -1.88 10.35 -14.28
N ARG A 694 -0.72 10.56 -14.91
CA ARG A 694 -0.49 11.70 -15.82
C ARG A 694 -1.27 11.61 -17.12
N GLN A 695 -1.59 10.42 -17.62
CA GLN A 695 -2.46 10.26 -18.79
C GLN A 695 -3.88 10.70 -18.46
N ALA A 696 -4.38 10.39 -17.26
CA ALA A 696 -5.68 10.83 -16.78
C ALA A 696 -5.69 12.30 -16.34
N LEU A 697 -4.61 12.77 -15.71
CA LEU A 697 -4.42 14.10 -15.14
C LEU A 697 -3.16 14.75 -15.73
N PRO A 698 -3.19 15.23 -16.99
CA PRO A 698 -1.99 15.75 -17.68
C PRO A 698 -1.38 17.00 -17.04
N ASN A 699 -2.15 17.74 -16.24
CA ASN A 699 -1.74 18.96 -15.55
C ASN A 699 -1.60 18.75 -14.04
N CYS A 700 -0.80 17.76 -13.64
CA CYS A 700 -0.56 17.45 -12.24
C CYS A 700 0.94 17.54 -11.87
N ASP A 701 1.23 17.93 -10.63
CA ASP A 701 2.49 17.58 -9.96
C ASP A 701 2.25 16.35 -9.08
N ILE A 702 3.26 15.47 -9.02
CA ILE A 702 3.18 14.23 -8.24
C ILE A 702 4.16 14.34 -7.08
N ILE A 703 3.65 14.36 -5.87
CA ILE A 703 4.46 14.31 -4.65
C ILE A 703 4.68 12.84 -4.28
N TRP A 704 5.92 12.43 -4.32
CA TRP A 704 6.38 11.12 -3.90
C TRP A 704 6.71 11.11 -2.42
N ALA A 705 5.91 10.42 -1.61
CA ALA A 705 6.04 10.40 -0.17
C ALA A 705 6.53 9.01 0.30
N GLY A 706 7.81 8.90 0.66
CA GLY A 706 8.41 7.63 1.11
C GLY A 706 8.46 7.47 2.64
N GLU A 707 8.10 6.29 3.16
CA GLU A 707 8.14 5.93 4.60
C GLU A 707 9.26 4.93 4.96
N MET A 708 9.76 4.87 6.21
CA MET A 708 11.00 4.14 6.57
C MET A 708 10.87 2.75 7.21
N SER A 709 9.68 2.19 7.51
CA SER A 709 9.62 0.94 8.30
C SER A 709 8.63 -0.12 7.85
N HIS A 710 9.09 -1.37 7.90
CA HIS A 710 8.28 -2.56 7.74
C HIS A 710 7.44 -2.81 8.99
N GLY A 711 6.15 -3.08 8.79
CA GLY A 711 5.43 -4.00 9.65
C GLY A 711 6.03 -5.40 9.53
N GLY A 712 7.13 -5.69 10.24
CA GLY A 712 7.89 -6.94 10.10
C GLY A 712 7.21 -8.17 10.72
N GLY A 713 5.93 -8.11 11.07
CA GLY A 713 5.23 -9.19 11.76
C GLY A 713 3.88 -9.55 11.13
N PRO A 714 3.48 -10.82 11.13
CA PRO A 714 2.08 -11.21 10.94
C PRO A 714 1.23 -10.49 12.00
N GLY A 715 0.43 -9.51 11.58
CA GLY A 715 -0.35 -8.63 12.46
C GLY A 715 -0.03 -7.13 12.32
N ALA A 716 1.01 -6.74 11.57
CA ALA A 716 1.20 -5.35 11.18
C ALA A 716 0.28 -5.01 9.99
N THR A 717 -0.99 -4.78 10.28
CA THR A 717 -1.96 -4.34 9.29
C THR A 717 -1.57 -2.95 8.81
N GLN A 718 -1.50 -2.78 7.49
CA GLN A 718 -1.42 -1.45 6.87
C GLN A 718 -2.76 -0.71 6.98
N ALA A 719 -3.84 -1.46 7.20
CA ALA A 719 -5.21 -0.97 7.26
C ALA A 719 -5.42 0.21 8.21
N PRO A 720 -4.95 0.23 9.47
CA PRO A 720 -5.21 1.35 10.37
C PRO A 720 -4.66 2.69 9.86
N TRP A 721 -3.49 2.69 9.22
CA TRP A 721 -2.89 3.90 8.67
C TRP A 721 -3.61 4.41 7.44
N HIS A 722 -3.90 3.50 6.50
CA HIS A 722 -4.59 3.87 5.28
C HIS A 722 -6.03 4.32 5.58
N GLN A 723 -6.73 3.59 6.45
CA GLN A 723 -8.05 3.96 6.93
C GLN A 723 -8.00 5.31 7.63
N TYR A 724 -7.05 5.53 8.55
CA TYR A 724 -6.90 6.82 9.22
C TYR A 724 -6.71 7.97 8.22
N ILE A 725 -5.91 7.80 7.17
CA ILE A 725 -5.73 8.85 6.16
C ILE A 725 -7.01 9.10 5.37
N ILE A 726 -7.73 8.05 4.97
CA ILE A 726 -9.02 8.17 4.28
C ILE A 726 -10.03 8.90 5.18
N ASP A 727 -10.20 8.44 6.42
CA ASP A 727 -11.13 9.00 7.42
C ASP A 727 -10.87 10.48 7.73
N ASN A 728 -9.64 10.95 7.52
CA ASN A 728 -9.23 12.32 7.84
C ASN A 728 -8.90 13.18 6.60
N ALA A 729 -9.03 12.64 5.40
CA ALA A 729 -8.77 13.37 4.16
C ALA A 729 -9.79 14.51 3.97
N ASP A 730 -11.05 14.27 4.32
CA ASP A 730 -12.14 15.26 4.31
C ASP A 730 -11.80 16.48 5.18
N ASN A 731 -11.38 16.23 6.43
CA ASN A 731 -10.96 17.26 7.38
C ASN A 731 -9.75 18.09 6.89
N SER A 732 -9.12 17.65 5.80
CA SER A 732 -7.97 18.27 5.15
C SER A 732 -8.27 18.88 3.79
N ASP A 733 -9.53 18.83 3.32
CA ASP A 733 -9.92 19.23 1.96
C ASP A 733 -9.10 18.47 0.89
N VAL A 734 -8.97 17.15 1.06
CA VAL A 734 -8.21 16.24 0.18
C VAL A 734 -9.08 15.05 -0.22
N ILE A 735 -8.97 14.58 -1.47
CA ILE A 735 -9.57 13.31 -1.89
C ILE A 735 -8.62 12.16 -1.50
N GLY A 736 -8.96 11.40 -0.46
CA GLY A 736 -8.20 10.24 -0.01
C GLY A 736 -8.65 8.95 -0.70
N LEU A 737 -7.74 8.28 -1.43
CA LEU A 737 -8.01 7.03 -2.13
C LEU A 737 -7.08 5.91 -1.65
N SER A 738 -7.65 4.75 -1.39
CA SER A 738 -6.93 3.48 -1.22
C SER A 738 -7.50 2.45 -2.18
N SER A 739 -6.63 1.68 -2.81
CA SER A 739 -7.03 0.55 -3.65
C SER A 739 -6.93 -0.78 -2.91
N LEU A 740 -6.39 -0.79 -1.69
CA LEU A 740 -5.89 -2.00 -1.04
C LEU A 740 -6.98 -3.00 -0.70
N ASP A 741 -8.16 -2.49 -0.37
CA ASP A 741 -9.33 -3.26 -0.01
C ASP A 741 -10.30 -3.39 -1.22
N ASP A 742 -9.90 -2.89 -2.40
CA ASP A 742 -10.72 -2.99 -3.59
C ASP A 742 -10.78 -4.44 -4.08
N PRO A 743 -12.00 -5.00 -4.29
CA PRO A 743 -12.18 -6.39 -4.72
C PRO A 743 -11.50 -6.72 -6.04
N ARG A 744 -11.24 -5.72 -6.89
CA ARG A 744 -10.53 -5.90 -8.16
C ARG A 744 -9.07 -6.28 -7.96
N LEU A 745 -8.45 -5.96 -6.81
CA LEU A 745 -7.10 -6.43 -6.52
C LEU A 745 -7.06 -7.93 -6.17
N GLY A 746 -8.18 -8.51 -5.70
CA GLY A 746 -8.26 -9.90 -5.25
C GLY A 746 -7.55 -10.14 -3.93
N THR A 747 -7.63 -11.37 -3.41
CA THR A 747 -6.95 -11.73 -2.15
C THR A 747 -5.43 -11.64 -2.26
N PHE A 748 -4.74 -11.62 -1.13
CA PHE A 748 -3.27 -11.58 -1.11
C PHE A 748 -2.62 -12.73 -1.90
N GLU A 749 -3.19 -13.93 -1.80
CA GLU A 749 -2.85 -15.14 -2.58
C GLU A 749 -2.97 -14.84 -4.07
N GLN A 750 -4.12 -14.30 -4.47
CA GLN A 750 -4.39 -13.99 -5.86
C GLN A 750 -3.40 -12.96 -6.41
N GLN A 751 -3.09 -11.93 -5.62
CA GLN A 751 -2.09 -10.92 -5.98
C GLN A 751 -0.70 -11.53 -6.18
N ILE A 752 -0.27 -12.49 -5.36
CA ILE A 752 0.99 -13.23 -5.60
C ILE A 752 0.87 -14.05 -6.89
N THR A 753 -0.23 -14.76 -7.10
CA THR A 753 -0.38 -15.66 -8.25
C THR A 753 -0.50 -14.91 -9.58
N ASP A 754 -1.08 -13.70 -9.55
CA ASP A 754 -1.14 -12.74 -10.65
C ASP A 754 0.24 -12.10 -10.93
N GLY A 755 1.19 -12.24 -9.99
CA GLY A 755 2.42 -11.48 -10.01
C GLY A 755 2.18 -9.99 -9.91
N MET A 756 1.05 -9.59 -9.32
CA MET A 756 0.90 -8.26 -8.76
C MET A 756 1.91 -8.07 -7.64
N ARG A 757 2.23 -9.12 -6.87
CA ARG A 757 3.22 -9.05 -5.79
C ARG A 757 4.44 -9.92 -6.06
N SER A 758 5.61 -9.44 -5.64
CA SER A 758 6.81 -10.27 -5.51
C SER A 758 6.91 -10.89 -4.12
N ASP A 759 6.37 -10.21 -3.09
CA ASP A 759 6.35 -10.75 -1.72
C ASP A 759 5.17 -10.24 -0.85
N THR A 760 5.30 -10.28 0.50
CA THR A 760 4.24 -9.89 1.45
C THR A 760 3.99 -8.42 1.46
N ALA A 761 5.02 -7.64 1.17
CA ALA A 761 4.99 -6.20 1.24
C ALA A 761 4.97 -5.60 -0.17
N HIS A 762 5.65 -6.21 -1.14
CA HIS A 762 6.04 -5.56 -2.38
C HIS A 762 5.15 -5.89 -3.57
N ILE A 763 4.71 -4.83 -4.24
CA ILE A 763 4.00 -4.90 -5.52
C ILE A 763 4.97 -4.73 -6.70
N THR A 764 4.62 -5.34 -7.81
CA THR A 764 5.40 -5.34 -9.05
C THR A 764 4.94 -4.22 -9.99
N ALA A 765 5.62 -4.01 -11.13
CA ALA A 765 5.14 -3.11 -12.20
C ALA A 765 3.69 -3.38 -12.57
N ARG A 766 3.34 -4.66 -12.64
CA ARG A 766 2.02 -5.13 -12.97
C ARG A 766 0.98 -4.76 -11.90
N GLY A 767 1.25 -5.10 -10.65
CA GLY A 767 0.28 -4.78 -9.59
C GLY A 767 0.14 -3.27 -9.37
N ASN A 768 1.21 -2.51 -9.58
CA ASN A 768 1.17 -1.06 -9.60
C ASN A 768 0.27 -0.50 -10.71
N THR A 769 0.32 -1.05 -11.93
CA THR A 769 -0.61 -0.65 -13.00
C THR A 769 -2.06 -0.91 -12.61
N ILE A 770 -2.36 -2.09 -12.08
CA ILE A 770 -3.72 -2.44 -11.65
C ILE A 770 -4.20 -1.53 -10.51
N GLN A 771 -3.33 -1.23 -9.54
CA GLN A 771 -3.66 -0.26 -8.48
C GLN A 771 -3.96 1.13 -9.05
N ALA A 772 -3.20 1.58 -10.06
CA ALA A 772 -3.44 2.84 -10.74
C ALA A 772 -4.80 2.88 -11.43
N GLU A 773 -5.14 1.81 -12.16
CA GLU A 773 -6.45 1.65 -12.80
C GLU A 773 -7.57 1.71 -11.76
N VAL A 774 -7.40 1.00 -10.64
CA VAL A 774 -8.35 1.04 -9.52
C VAL A 774 -8.51 2.47 -8.98
N TRP A 775 -7.42 3.20 -8.69
CA TRP A 775 -7.51 4.58 -8.21
C TRP A 775 -8.17 5.51 -9.22
N LEU A 776 -7.87 5.36 -10.51
CA LEU A 776 -8.47 6.19 -11.56
C LEU A 776 -9.95 5.92 -11.69
N ASP A 777 -10.38 4.66 -11.60
CA ASP A 777 -11.79 4.30 -11.58
C ASP A 777 -12.49 4.82 -10.32
N LEU A 778 -11.84 4.72 -9.14
CA LEU A 778 -12.38 5.28 -7.89
C LEU A 778 -12.50 6.80 -8.00
N LEU A 779 -11.47 7.48 -8.48
CA LEU A 779 -11.50 8.92 -8.73
C LEU A 779 -12.56 9.29 -9.74
N ALA A 780 -12.71 8.54 -10.83
CA ALA A 780 -13.74 8.76 -11.83
C ALA A 780 -15.13 8.57 -11.21
N GLN A 781 -15.34 7.55 -10.39
CA GLN A 781 -16.57 7.39 -9.62
C GLN A 781 -16.80 8.62 -8.72
N TYR A 782 -15.80 9.10 -7.98
CA TYR A 782 -15.94 10.33 -7.20
C TYR A 782 -16.32 11.57 -8.02
N LEU A 783 -15.73 11.72 -9.21
CA LEU A 783 -15.97 12.87 -10.09
C LEU A 783 -17.30 12.73 -10.87
N LEU A 784 -17.79 11.52 -11.07
CA LEU A 784 -18.98 11.22 -11.87
C LEU A 784 -20.20 10.89 -11.03
N THR A 785 -20.06 10.55 -9.74
CA THR A 785 -21.16 10.45 -8.79
C THR A 785 -21.57 11.89 -8.47
N PRO A 786 -22.54 12.47 -9.19
CA PRO A 786 -22.65 13.93 -9.24
C PRO A 786 -23.25 14.52 -7.97
N CYS A 787 -23.52 13.71 -6.93
CA CYS A 787 -24.52 14.06 -5.93
C CYS A 787 -24.40 13.36 -4.55
N PRO A 788 -23.25 13.38 -3.86
CA PRO A 788 -23.18 12.84 -2.49
C PRO A 788 -24.25 13.42 -1.56
N ILE A 789 -24.57 14.72 -1.75
CA ILE A 789 -25.60 15.43 -0.99
C ILE A 789 -27.02 14.96 -1.35
N ALA A 790 -27.25 14.44 -2.57
CA ALA A 790 -28.58 13.96 -2.98
C ALA A 790 -28.83 12.50 -2.62
N ASP A 791 -27.77 11.70 -2.47
CA ASP A 791 -27.78 10.31 -1.99
C ASP A 791 -27.49 10.30 -0.47
N PHE A 792 -28.42 10.86 0.30
CA PHE A 792 -28.27 11.12 1.73
C PHE A 792 -28.29 9.84 2.59
N ASP A 793 -28.89 8.75 2.09
CA ASP A 793 -28.83 7.46 2.77
C ASP A 793 -27.63 6.60 2.34
N HIS A 794 -26.82 7.11 1.40
CA HIS A 794 -25.59 6.53 0.88
C HIS A 794 -25.79 5.13 0.28
N ASN A 795 -26.96 4.85 -0.28
CA ASN A 795 -27.24 3.57 -0.92
C ASN A 795 -26.75 3.51 -2.39
N GLY A 796 -26.14 4.58 -2.90
CA GLY A 796 -25.66 4.71 -4.27
C GLY A 796 -26.74 5.08 -5.30
N THR A 797 -27.98 5.32 -4.86
CA THR A 797 -29.12 5.64 -5.74
C THR A 797 -29.95 6.79 -5.19
N LYS A 798 -29.89 7.93 -5.89
CA LYS A 798 -30.78 9.06 -5.62
C LYS A 798 -32.26 8.68 -5.81
N ASN A 799 -33.00 8.64 -4.72
CA ASN A 799 -34.42 8.33 -4.70
C ASN A 799 -35.15 9.04 -3.54
N VAL A 800 -36.40 8.69 -3.26
CA VAL A 800 -37.20 9.36 -2.21
C VAL A 800 -36.73 9.03 -0.79
N PHE A 801 -36.03 7.90 -0.61
CA PHE A 801 -35.49 7.49 0.68
C PHE A 801 -34.39 8.44 1.16
N ASP A 802 -33.68 9.12 0.26
CA ASP A 802 -32.75 10.20 0.62
C ASP A 802 -33.44 11.39 1.27
N TYR A 803 -34.59 11.81 0.74
CA TYR A 803 -35.41 12.85 1.38
C TYR A 803 -35.88 12.43 2.76
N ILE A 804 -36.20 11.14 2.94
CA ILE A 804 -36.64 10.59 4.23
C ILE A 804 -35.46 10.54 5.20
N ALA A 805 -34.29 10.08 4.77
CA ALA A 805 -33.08 10.03 5.56
C ALA A 805 -32.63 11.44 5.99
N PHE A 806 -32.62 12.39 5.05
CA PHE A 806 -32.37 13.81 5.32
C PHE A 806 -33.39 14.37 6.31
N GLY A 807 -34.69 14.13 6.08
CA GLY A 807 -35.75 14.59 6.97
C GLY A 807 -35.62 14.02 8.39
N ASN A 808 -35.21 12.77 8.53
CA ASN A 808 -34.97 12.12 9.82
C ASN A 808 -33.74 12.72 10.53
N ALA A 809 -32.63 12.92 9.83
CA ALA A 809 -31.43 13.57 10.37
C ALA A 809 -31.73 15.01 10.81
N TYR A 810 -32.40 15.78 9.96
CA TYR A 810 -32.84 17.15 10.26
C TYR A 810 -33.74 17.20 11.50
N ALA A 811 -34.74 16.30 11.61
CA ALA A 811 -35.62 16.23 12.76
C ALA A 811 -34.92 15.78 14.05
N ALA A 812 -33.85 14.98 13.93
CA ALA A 812 -33.05 14.52 15.05
C ALA A 812 -32.04 15.55 15.56
N GLY A 813 -31.84 16.68 14.88
CA GLY A 813 -30.81 17.65 15.23
C GLY A 813 -29.40 17.22 14.78
N ASP A 814 -29.30 16.30 13.82
CA ASP A 814 -28.02 15.77 13.32
C ASP A 814 -27.35 16.76 12.37
N LEU A 815 -26.11 17.18 12.69
CA LEU A 815 -25.36 18.16 11.91
C LEU A 815 -25.00 17.68 10.50
N ARG A 816 -25.14 16.39 10.18
CA ARG A 816 -25.06 15.92 8.78
C ARG A 816 -26.15 16.51 7.89
N ALA A 817 -27.23 17.04 8.47
CA ALA A 817 -28.27 17.76 7.74
C ALA A 817 -27.98 19.27 7.56
N ASP A 818 -26.85 19.80 8.03
CA ASP A 818 -26.42 21.21 7.90
C ASP A 818 -25.76 21.43 6.52
N ILE A 819 -26.56 21.32 5.46
CA ILE A 819 -26.09 21.33 4.07
C ILE A 819 -25.48 22.69 3.68
N ASP A 820 -25.90 23.78 4.32
CA ASP A 820 -25.32 25.11 4.08
C ASP A 820 -24.12 25.44 4.99
N GLN A 821 -23.75 24.51 5.87
CA GLN A 821 -22.62 24.60 6.81
C GLN A 821 -22.69 25.84 7.72
N SER A 822 -23.89 26.27 8.10
CA SER A 822 -24.09 27.43 8.97
C SER A 822 -23.81 27.14 10.45
N GLY A 823 -23.63 25.88 10.81
CA GLY A 823 -23.56 25.41 12.19
C GLY A 823 -24.93 25.31 12.88
N THR A 824 -26.03 25.53 12.14
CA THR A 824 -27.40 25.53 12.66
C THR A 824 -28.41 24.97 11.67
N LEU A 825 -29.07 23.87 12.03
CA LEU A 825 -30.12 23.28 11.19
C LEU A 825 -31.34 24.22 11.07
N ASN A 826 -31.60 24.67 9.86
CA ASN A 826 -32.69 25.59 9.54
C ASN A 826 -33.27 25.33 8.13
N ILE A 827 -34.26 26.12 7.73
CA ILE A 827 -34.97 25.90 6.45
C ILE A 827 -34.05 26.04 5.22
N PHE A 828 -32.95 26.78 5.31
CA PHE A 828 -31.99 26.94 4.23
C PHE A 828 -31.27 25.62 3.93
N ASP A 829 -31.07 24.74 4.91
CA ASP A 829 -30.57 23.38 4.69
C ASP A 829 -31.54 22.54 3.86
N TYR A 830 -32.83 22.64 4.16
CA TYR A 830 -33.88 21.95 3.41
C TYR A 830 -33.93 22.42 1.95
N ILE A 831 -33.77 23.73 1.72
CA ILE A 831 -33.71 24.32 0.39
C ILE A 831 -32.41 23.92 -0.33
N ALA A 832 -31.28 23.93 0.38
CA ALA A 832 -29.99 23.53 -0.15
C ALA A 832 -30.00 22.04 -0.54
N PHE A 833 -30.51 21.16 0.32
CA PHE A 833 -30.73 19.75 0.01
C PHE A 833 -31.62 19.58 -1.23
N GLY A 834 -32.79 20.23 -1.25
CA GLY A 834 -33.72 20.13 -2.38
C GLY A 834 -33.13 20.62 -3.71
N ASN A 835 -32.34 21.70 -3.67
CA ASN A 835 -31.63 22.22 -4.83
C ASN A 835 -30.55 21.24 -5.31
N ASN A 836 -29.76 20.66 -4.39
CA ASN A 836 -28.75 19.64 -4.74
C ASN A 836 -29.43 18.39 -5.33
N PHE A 837 -30.53 17.93 -4.72
CA PHE A 837 -31.30 16.77 -5.18
C PHE A 837 -31.91 16.98 -6.58
N ALA A 838 -32.39 18.20 -6.86
CA ALA A 838 -32.98 18.56 -8.15
C ALA A 838 -31.93 18.83 -9.25
N ALA A 839 -30.79 19.43 -8.89
CA ALA A 839 -29.70 19.73 -9.82
C ALA A 839 -28.91 18.48 -10.24
N CYS A 840 -28.86 17.50 -9.35
CA CYS A 840 -28.33 16.17 -9.61
C CYS A 840 -29.10 15.47 -10.75
N GLN A 841 -28.44 15.08 -11.86
CA GLN A 841 -29.06 14.29 -12.93
C GLN A 841 -28.57 12.85 -12.93
#